data_AF-A0A2E7RG84-F1
#
_entry.id   AF-A0A2E7RG84-F1
#
_cell.length_a   1.000
_cell.length_b   1.000
_cell.length_c   1.000
_cell.angle_alpha   90.00
_cell.angle_beta   90.00
_cell.angle_gamma   90.00
#
_symmetry.space_group_name_H-M   'P 1'
#
loop_
_entity.id
_entity.type
_entity.pdbx_description
1 polymer ?
#
loop_
_entity_poly.entity_id
_entity_poly.type
_entity_poly.pdbx_seq_one_letter_code
_entity_poly.pdbx_strand_id
1 'polypeptide(L)'
;MISRLLQCAFSLYLGLLLLTPLSAQELGKRKEALPTESPVIQVDLSKLEPLYPLPSRASAGELPGDDVSGECSPAEVKSFELRSAAPPELRSVEEESEDPEEQEGSQGKPTNSQGERANVEGTKGRRRVIQPSDPGDDGEEIGDSESNTDSSKRVAQPMGGSELVVKLNQGSNQSYGSRLKGIVNEGGNQAALDIFTTSLNSNGGLARVYFRIYDSNVAGSAGPQIQQAKEAGLRVLATASGTPEDLSEAEIGRDYVGAIPAYARRVPTDPQAWADRLVSKLEQLPVLPDYIEIGNEPDRMESWDGSLEDYLNLYHASVIAINARFPEIKVGGMGLALAESPIGESREKPALVSLVDYANEEGLDLDFLSWHNYGLASQMRYSGIVEQLRTSLADSGRLDAELFVSEWNIRPNARETNVDFDGAHAAANFVSFAATSADLGLDGNCFFMLLDVNEQAGVTDLSGQAVGALTAHGIKKPVFHAMEFVDQSSDAELLQVEIPTNEYALGGLATMVRADFREPQLRLILANDVVEPQWIFQKACEEKGLKPGEVLRRIFPGMPSLEFLPQETLVANFQILAGKSSAEWEAMGFTQTERSILSDSIDRALKAVEVGSKPRKVSVRLEGAEDVIVDGVSRFDDSHNSLLQARERLLPQLNQLESLAQLNSVNAVCDRLAANGINVPGRDAIQDGSDLFNSLQNLGLSEPIQSLISATFKKTLDEERLGGFNTINADFPQREDAESAGIQIDSDTLSLAMAPNSIIVIDLTIPGIQEIQPGKERGETDSEVFSSDWLLGLVLAIALLILVFRLNKKPEEE
;
A
#
# COMPACT_ATOMS: atom_id res chain seq x y z
N MET A 1 -16.16 -36.08 -30.93
CA MET A 1 -15.96 -34.72 -30.38
C MET A 1 -15.95 -33.66 -31.48
N ILE A 2 -15.17 -33.83 -32.56
CA ILE A 2 -15.16 -32.91 -33.74
C ILE A 2 -16.54 -32.78 -34.44
N SER A 3 -17.34 -33.85 -34.48
CA SER A 3 -18.70 -33.79 -35.06
C SER A 3 -19.73 -32.97 -34.26
N ARG A 4 -19.47 -32.70 -32.96
CA ARG A 4 -20.36 -31.83 -32.15
C ARG A 4 -19.94 -30.35 -32.21
N LEU A 5 -18.68 -30.08 -32.50
CA LEU A 5 -18.17 -28.72 -32.77
C LEU A 5 -18.66 -28.19 -34.12
N LEU A 6 -18.76 -29.04 -35.16
CA LEU A 6 -19.30 -28.66 -36.47
C LEU A 6 -20.81 -28.36 -36.46
N GLN A 7 -21.59 -28.97 -35.56
CA GLN A 7 -23.03 -28.69 -35.43
C GLN A 7 -23.33 -27.37 -34.68
N CYS A 8 -22.45 -26.92 -33.79
CA CYS A 8 -22.58 -25.62 -33.13
C CYS A 8 -22.18 -24.47 -34.08
N ALA A 9 -21.15 -24.67 -34.91
CA ALA A 9 -20.73 -23.68 -35.91
C ALA A 9 -21.78 -23.46 -37.01
N PHE A 10 -22.51 -24.49 -37.43
CA PHE A 10 -23.56 -24.38 -38.46
C PHE A 10 -24.82 -23.66 -37.95
N SER A 11 -25.09 -23.71 -36.64
CA SER A 11 -26.24 -23.05 -36.02
C SER A 11 -25.98 -21.56 -35.75
N LEU A 12 -24.72 -21.17 -35.49
CA LEU A 12 -24.33 -19.76 -35.42
C LEU A 12 -24.30 -19.09 -36.80
N TYR A 13 -23.90 -19.81 -37.86
CA TYR A 13 -23.80 -19.24 -39.21
C TYR A 13 -25.18 -18.99 -39.87
N LEU A 14 -26.22 -19.74 -39.49
CA LEU A 14 -27.57 -19.55 -40.01
C LEU A 14 -28.33 -18.38 -39.33
N GLY A 15 -27.96 -18.03 -38.09
CA GLY A 15 -28.53 -16.90 -37.35
C GLY A 15 -28.03 -15.54 -37.83
N LEU A 16 -26.81 -15.49 -38.38
CA LEU A 16 -26.16 -14.28 -38.88
C LEU A 16 -26.54 -13.90 -40.33
N LEU A 17 -27.27 -14.77 -41.05
CA LEU A 17 -27.71 -14.53 -42.43
C LEU A 17 -29.15 -13.96 -42.55
N LEU A 18 -29.85 -13.70 -41.44
CA LEU A 18 -31.25 -13.25 -41.46
C LEU A 18 -31.49 -11.79 -41.05
N LEU A 19 -30.45 -10.95 -40.91
CA LEU A 19 -30.63 -9.55 -40.54
C LEU A 19 -29.74 -8.60 -41.36
N THR A 20 -30.16 -8.29 -42.58
CA THR A 20 -29.93 -6.98 -43.25
C THR A 20 -31.13 -6.68 -44.19
N PRO A 21 -31.29 -5.45 -44.70
CA PRO A 21 -32.18 -4.42 -44.17
C PRO A 21 -33.44 -4.26 -45.05
N LEU A 22 -34.61 -4.05 -44.45
CA LEU A 22 -35.75 -3.56 -45.21
C LEU A 22 -35.56 -2.09 -45.55
N SER A 23 -35.68 -1.82 -46.85
CA SER A 23 -35.40 -0.57 -47.53
C SER A 23 -36.34 0.58 -47.14
N ALA A 24 -35.82 1.80 -47.30
CA ALA A 24 -36.41 3.07 -46.94
C ALA A 24 -37.64 3.51 -47.79
N GLN A 25 -38.63 2.64 -48.03
CA GLN A 25 -39.75 3.01 -48.91
C GLN A 25 -41.16 2.54 -48.51
N GLU A 26 -41.44 2.24 -47.24
CA GLU A 26 -42.81 1.98 -46.74
C GLU A 26 -43.18 2.64 -45.40
N LEU A 27 -42.37 3.58 -44.90
CA LEU A 27 -42.70 4.42 -43.72
C LEU A 27 -43.37 5.75 -44.08
N GLY A 28 -44.16 5.74 -45.16
CA GLY A 28 -44.98 6.87 -45.61
C GLY A 28 -46.46 6.53 -45.51
N LYS A 29 -47.06 6.82 -44.34
CA LYS A 29 -48.50 7.05 -44.05
C LYS A 29 -48.97 6.31 -42.78
N ARG A 30 -48.76 6.95 -41.63
CA ARG A 30 -49.72 7.03 -40.51
C ARG A 30 -49.27 8.17 -39.60
N LYS A 31 -49.70 9.38 -39.94
CA LYS A 31 -49.72 10.53 -39.05
C LYS A 31 -50.93 10.34 -38.13
N GLU A 32 -50.70 9.87 -36.91
CA GLU A 32 -51.54 10.21 -35.77
C GLU A 32 -50.62 10.75 -34.67
N ALA A 33 -51.02 11.88 -34.11
CA ALA A 33 -50.19 12.74 -33.29
C ALA A 33 -49.81 12.06 -31.96
N LEU A 34 -48.50 11.85 -31.77
CA LEU A 34 -47.90 11.66 -30.45
C LEU A 34 -47.30 13.00 -30.01
N PRO A 35 -47.50 13.43 -28.75
CA PRO A 35 -46.97 14.70 -28.29
C PRO A 35 -45.44 14.64 -28.26
N THR A 36 -44.81 15.48 -29.08
CA THR A 36 -43.38 15.79 -29.06
C THR A 36 -43.12 16.76 -27.92
N GLU A 37 -42.81 16.24 -26.74
CA GLU A 37 -41.98 16.83 -25.68
C GLU A 37 -42.05 15.86 -24.48
N SER A 38 -40.99 15.07 -24.27
CA SER A 38 -40.79 14.43 -22.97
C SER A 38 -40.49 15.55 -21.97
N PRO A 39 -41.24 15.69 -20.87
CA PRO A 39 -40.98 16.76 -19.92
C PRO A 39 -39.63 16.51 -19.26
N VAL A 40 -38.66 17.40 -19.49
CA VAL A 40 -37.47 17.47 -18.64
C VAL A 40 -37.97 17.92 -17.28
N ILE A 41 -37.94 17.02 -16.29
CA ILE A 41 -38.32 17.37 -14.92
C ILE A 41 -37.20 18.23 -14.33
N GLN A 42 -37.36 19.56 -14.42
CA GLN A 42 -36.48 20.50 -13.73
C GLN A 42 -36.90 20.59 -12.26
N VAL A 43 -36.07 20.05 -11.37
CA VAL A 43 -36.21 20.20 -9.92
C VAL A 43 -35.43 21.44 -9.48
N ASP A 44 -36.00 22.19 -8.54
CA ASP A 44 -35.34 23.32 -7.89
C ASP A 44 -34.14 22.85 -7.05
N LEU A 45 -32.94 23.06 -7.59
CA LEU A 45 -31.67 22.62 -6.99
C LEU A 45 -31.38 23.28 -5.63
N SER A 46 -32.05 24.38 -5.29
CA SER A 46 -31.88 25.05 -3.99
C SER A 46 -32.44 24.27 -2.79
N LYS A 47 -33.17 23.18 -3.05
CA LYS A 47 -33.77 22.30 -2.04
C LYS A 47 -32.99 20.99 -1.81
N LEU A 48 -31.88 20.79 -2.51
CA LEU A 48 -31.03 19.62 -2.34
C LEU A 48 -30.19 19.78 -1.07
N GLU A 49 -30.53 19.05 -0.01
CA GLU A 49 -29.62 18.92 1.13
C GLU A 49 -28.39 18.11 0.71
N PRO A 50 -27.16 18.62 0.97
CA PRO A 50 -25.94 17.88 0.68
C PRO A 50 -25.88 16.58 1.50
N LEU A 51 -25.27 15.54 0.93
CA LEU A 51 -25.06 14.23 1.59
C LEU A 51 -24.21 14.32 2.87
N TYR A 52 -23.53 15.45 3.06
CA TYR A 52 -22.77 15.81 4.25
C TYR A 52 -23.33 17.12 4.81
N PRO A 53 -23.80 17.17 6.07
CA PRO A 53 -24.10 18.45 6.69
C PRO A 53 -22.81 19.25 6.84
N LEU A 54 -22.67 20.35 6.09
CA LEU A 54 -21.68 21.36 6.46
C LEU A 54 -22.07 21.85 7.88
N PRO A 55 -21.16 21.78 8.88
CA PRO A 55 -21.48 22.32 10.18
C PRO A 55 -21.83 23.80 10.03
N SER A 56 -22.95 24.19 10.63
CA SER A 56 -23.35 25.59 10.72
C SER A 56 -22.19 26.39 11.29
N ARG A 57 -21.76 27.45 10.58
CA ARG A 57 -20.78 28.42 11.07
C ARG A 57 -21.14 28.77 12.52
N ALA A 58 -20.33 28.30 13.47
CA ALA A 58 -20.32 28.85 14.81
C ALA A 58 -20.07 30.35 14.65
N SER A 59 -20.97 31.15 15.22
CA SER A 59 -20.91 32.61 15.20
C SER A 59 -19.56 33.09 15.72
N ALA A 60 -18.68 33.50 14.79
CA ALA A 60 -17.51 34.29 15.14
C ALA A 60 -18.01 35.62 15.71
N GLY A 61 -17.55 35.91 16.92
CA GLY A 61 -17.97 37.08 17.70
C GLY A 61 -17.73 38.39 16.95
N GLU A 62 -18.65 39.31 17.19
CA GLU A 62 -18.58 40.72 16.79
C GLU A 62 -17.25 41.35 17.21
N LEU A 63 -16.56 41.99 16.25
CA LEU A 63 -15.67 43.11 16.53
C LEU A 63 -15.94 44.25 15.53
N PRO A 64 -15.78 45.52 15.95
CA PRO A 64 -16.53 46.64 15.40
C PRO A 64 -15.80 47.37 14.28
N GLY A 65 -16.61 47.85 13.33
CA GLY A 65 -16.52 49.12 12.60
C GLY A 65 -15.16 49.59 12.07
N ASP A 66 -15.06 49.67 10.75
CA ASP A 66 -14.59 50.90 10.11
C ASP A 66 -15.18 51.05 8.70
N ASP A 67 -15.82 52.22 8.50
CA ASP A 67 -16.33 52.76 7.25
C ASP A 67 -15.20 53.01 6.24
N VAL A 68 -15.29 52.47 5.02
CA VAL A 68 -14.95 53.24 3.80
C VAL A 68 -15.82 52.80 2.63
N SER A 69 -16.65 53.73 2.17
CA SER A 69 -17.44 53.74 0.95
C SER A 69 -16.60 53.66 -0.33
N GLY A 70 -17.04 52.86 -1.31
CA GLY A 70 -16.53 52.90 -2.68
C GLY A 70 -17.46 52.14 -3.64
N GLU A 71 -18.44 52.83 -4.21
CA GLU A 71 -19.27 52.36 -5.32
C GLU A 71 -18.43 52.10 -6.58
N CYS A 72 -18.65 50.96 -7.26
CA CYS A 72 -18.45 50.86 -8.71
C CYS A 72 -19.32 49.74 -9.31
N SER A 73 -19.94 50.07 -10.44
CA SER A 73 -21.03 49.38 -11.16
C SER A 73 -20.64 48.08 -11.90
N PRO A 74 -21.61 47.21 -12.27
CA PRO A 74 -21.37 45.95 -12.97
C PRO A 74 -21.18 46.13 -14.49
N ALA A 75 -20.12 45.54 -15.03
CA ALA A 75 -19.83 45.50 -16.47
C ALA A 75 -20.38 44.23 -17.14
N GLU A 76 -21.27 44.48 -18.09
CA GLU A 76 -21.66 43.75 -19.31
C GLU A 76 -21.18 42.30 -19.52
N VAL A 77 -22.15 41.38 -19.49
CA VAL A 77 -22.11 40.04 -20.08
C VAL A 77 -22.16 40.18 -21.62
N LYS A 78 -21.09 39.80 -22.31
CA LYS A 78 -21.09 39.60 -23.78
C LYS A 78 -21.36 38.12 -24.10
N SER A 79 -22.50 37.89 -24.73
CA SER A 79 -22.89 36.66 -25.42
C SER A 79 -21.91 36.31 -26.55
N PHE A 80 -21.42 35.07 -26.57
CA PHE A 80 -20.75 34.48 -27.73
C PHE A 80 -21.65 33.39 -28.34
N GLU A 81 -22.00 33.55 -29.62
CA GLU A 81 -22.73 32.58 -30.43
C GLU A 81 -21.80 31.43 -30.86
N LEU A 82 -22.18 30.19 -30.55
CA LEU A 82 -21.59 28.98 -31.11
C LEU A 82 -22.10 28.77 -32.54
N ARG A 83 -21.20 28.85 -33.54
CA ARG A 83 -21.47 28.42 -34.91
C ARG A 83 -21.13 26.94 -35.06
N SER A 84 -22.10 26.15 -35.51
CA SER A 84 -21.96 24.75 -35.92
C SER A 84 -21.05 24.62 -37.15
N ALA A 85 -20.03 23.77 -37.08
CA ALA A 85 -19.25 23.32 -38.23
C ALA A 85 -19.56 21.84 -38.53
N ALA A 86 -19.84 21.55 -39.80
CA ALA A 86 -20.17 20.24 -40.35
C ALA A 86 -18.91 19.34 -40.51
N PRO A 87 -19.06 18.00 -40.57
CA PRO A 87 -17.94 17.06 -40.60
C PRO A 87 -17.30 16.93 -42.00
N PRO A 88 -15.99 16.65 -42.11
CA PRO A 88 -15.36 16.33 -43.38
C PRO A 88 -15.38 14.81 -43.70
N GLU A 89 -15.43 14.54 -45.00
CA GLU A 89 -15.60 13.23 -45.63
C GLU A 89 -14.36 12.31 -45.53
N LEU A 90 -14.65 11.00 -45.41
CA LEU A 90 -13.71 9.88 -45.44
C LEU A 90 -13.02 9.72 -46.82
N ARG A 91 -11.70 9.51 -46.81
CA ARG A 91 -10.97 8.87 -47.91
C ARG A 91 -10.18 7.67 -47.38
N SER A 92 -10.44 6.53 -48.02
CA SER A 92 -9.79 5.23 -47.87
C SER A 92 -8.36 5.24 -48.41
N VAL A 93 -7.41 4.64 -47.68
CA VAL A 93 -6.14 4.17 -48.22
C VAL A 93 -5.84 2.79 -47.62
N GLU A 94 -5.42 1.90 -48.51
CA GLU A 94 -5.23 0.46 -48.38
C GLU A 94 -4.05 0.07 -47.47
N GLU A 95 -4.17 -1.14 -46.92
CA GLU A 95 -3.13 -1.89 -46.17
C GLU A 95 -1.93 -2.21 -47.06
N GLU A 96 -0.72 -2.13 -46.52
CA GLU A 96 0.37 -3.02 -46.91
C GLU A 96 1.34 -3.24 -45.73
N SER A 97 1.67 -4.51 -45.53
CA SER A 97 2.46 -5.14 -44.47
C SER A 97 3.95 -5.14 -44.79
N GLU A 98 4.83 -4.93 -43.80
CA GLU A 98 6.25 -5.33 -43.90
C GLU A 98 6.80 -5.90 -42.58
N ASP A 99 7.27 -7.15 -42.66
CA ASP A 99 8.25 -7.79 -41.76
C ASP A 99 9.67 -7.25 -42.05
N PRO A 100 10.63 -7.30 -41.10
CA PRO A 100 12.02 -6.96 -41.38
C PRO A 100 12.91 -8.21 -41.54
N GLU A 101 13.63 -8.28 -42.67
CA GLU A 101 14.81 -9.14 -42.85
C GLU A 101 16.11 -8.35 -42.70
N GLU A 102 17.12 -9.09 -42.23
CA GLU A 102 18.52 -8.75 -42.00
C GLU A 102 19.29 -8.23 -43.23
N GLN A 103 20.31 -7.38 -43.02
CA GLN A 103 21.74 -7.74 -43.17
C GLN A 103 22.70 -6.53 -43.32
N GLU A 104 23.77 -6.62 -42.53
CA GLU A 104 25.18 -6.30 -42.81
C GLU A 104 25.63 -5.01 -43.52
N GLY A 105 26.44 -4.25 -42.77
CA GLY A 105 27.86 -4.07 -43.12
C GLY A 105 28.29 -2.77 -43.80
N SER A 106 29.15 -1.99 -43.12
CA SER A 106 30.46 -1.53 -43.63
C SER A 106 31.00 -0.25 -42.95
N GLN A 107 32.07 -0.45 -42.18
CA GLN A 107 33.33 0.32 -42.08
C GLN A 107 33.35 1.86 -42.22
N GLY A 108 33.97 2.52 -41.21
CA GLY A 108 34.57 3.85 -41.35
C GLY A 108 35.03 4.52 -40.05
N LYS A 109 36.22 4.18 -39.53
CA LYS A 109 37.00 4.97 -38.53
C LYS A 109 37.58 6.27 -39.19
N PRO A 110 38.33 7.14 -38.49
CA PRO A 110 37.97 8.02 -37.36
C PRO A 110 38.43 9.49 -37.66
N THR A 111 38.03 10.50 -36.88
CA THR A 111 38.82 11.76 -36.80
C THR A 111 38.87 12.34 -35.39
N ASN A 112 40.12 12.51 -34.93
CA ASN A 112 40.52 13.35 -33.82
C ASN A 112 40.26 14.83 -34.15
N SER A 113 39.96 15.63 -33.14
CA SER A 113 40.54 16.97 -33.04
C SER A 113 40.84 17.31 -31.57
N GLN A 114 42.09 17.69 -31.34
CA GLN A 114 42.64 18.28 -30.12
C GLN A 114 42.45 19.80 -30.15
N GLY A 115 42.47 20.41 -28.97
CA GLY A 115 42.75 21.84 -28.73
C GLY A 115 41.70 22.47 -27.84
N GLU A 116 41.98 23.23 -26.78
CA GLU A 116 43.22 23.83 -26.30
C GLU A 116 43.00 24.27 -24.83
N ARG A 117 44.09 24.36 -24.09
CA ARG A 117 44.19 24.83 -22.71
C ARG A 117 43.93 26.33 -22.59
N ALA A 118 43.34 26.76 -21.47
CA ALA A 118 43.71 28.02 -20.81
C ALA A 118 43.63 27.86 -19.28
N ASN A 119 44.80 27.93 -18.63
CA ASN A 119 44.97 28.15 -17.20
C ASN A 119 44.74 29.63 -16.86
N VAL A 120 44.07 29.93 -15.75
CA VAL A 120 44.44 31.05 -14.87
C VAL A 120 44.28 30.62 -13.40
N GLU A 121 45.32 30.95 -12.63
CA GLU A 121 45.57 30.86 -11.19
C GLU A 121 44.43 31.49 -10.35
N GLY A 122 44.18 31.21 -9.07
CA GLY A 122 44.93 30.55 -8.00
C GLY A 122 44.66 31.27 -6.67
N THR A 123 44.39 30.54 -5.59
CA THR A 123 44.72 30.89 -4.17
C THR A 123 44.24 29.73 -3.27
N LYS A 124 45.09 28.74 -2.97
CA LYS A 124 45.99 28.58 -1.81
C LYS A 124 45.33 28.65 -0.41
N GLY A 125 45.32 27.49 0.25
CA GLY A 125 45.05 27.31 1.69
C GLY A 125 45.64 26.03 2.30
N ARG A 126 46.97 25.85 2.16
CA ARG A 126 47.90 25.04 2.99
C ARG A 126 47.36 23.95 3.95
N ARG A 127 47.81 22.71 3.75
CA ARG A 127 48.27 21.81 4.83
C ARG A 127 49.70 21.34 4.56
N ARG A 128 50.50 21.29 5.62
CA ARG A 128 51.95 21.04 5.64
C ARG A 128 52.28 19.58 5.38
N VAL A 129 53.34 19.41 4.59
CA VAL A 129 54.12 18.22 4.30
C VAL A 129 54.99 17.81 5.50
N ILE A 130 55.16 16.51 5.72
CA ILE A 130 56.42 15.92 6.19
C ILE A 130 56.74 14.71 5.29
N GLN A 131 57.96 14.68 4.75
CA GLN A 131 58.52 13.64 3.88
C GLN A 131 59.07 12.44 4.68
N PRO A 132 59.24 11.27 4.04
CA PRO A 132 59.74 10.04 4.68
C PRO A 132 61.27 9.94 4.62
N SER A 133 61.85 9.24 5.59
CA SER A 133 63.25 8.79 5.60
C SER A 133 63.32 7.27 5.50
N ASP A 134 64.29 6.82 4.69
CA ASP A 134 64.55 5.49 4.14
C ASP A 134 65.33 4.55 5.14
N PRO A 135 65.75 3.32 4.78
CA PRO A 135 65.25 2.06 5.34
C PRO A 135 66.24 1.33 6.27
N GLY A 136 65.74 0.35 7.04
CA GLY A 136 66.54 -0.53 7.89
C GLY A 136 65.81 -1.84 8.19
N ASP A 137 66.49 -2.92 7.82
CA ASP A 137 66.15 -4.34 7.85
C ASP A 137 65.85 -4.90 9.26
N ASP A 138 65.27 -6.12 9.26
CA ASP A 138 65.29 -7.16 10.32
C ASP A 138 63.95 -7.50 11.03
N GLY A 139 63.33 -8.59 10.57
CA GLY A 139 62.98 -9.73 11.43
C GLY A 139 61.66 -9.74 12.21
N GLU A 140 60.92 -10.82 11.96
CA GLU A 140 59.94 -11.51 12.84
C GLU A 140 58.45 -11.18 12.70
N GLU A 141 57.72 -12.26 12.36
CA GLU A 141 56.27 -12.44 12.36
C GLU A 141 55.64 -11.95 13.67
N ILE A 142 54.52 -11.21 13.59
CA ILE A 142 53.36 -11.27 14.52
C ILE A 142 52.23 -10.38 13.98
N GLY A 143 51.06 -11.01 13.79
CA GLY A 143 49.70 -10.48 13.94
C GLY A 143 49.37 -9.06 13.47
N ASP A 144 48.79 -8.96 12.27
CA ASP A 144 48.07 -7.76 11.85
C ASP A 144 46.79 -7.60 12.69
N SER A 145 46.74 -6.46 13.36
CA SER A 145 45.63 -5.92 14.13
C SER A 145 44.46 -5.54 13.24
N GLU A 146 43.27 -5.97 13.68
CA GLU A 146 41.95 -5.61 13.14
C GLU A 146 41.78 -4.10 12.95
N SER A 147 41.67 -3.67 11.69
CA SER A 147 40.94 -2.45 11.35
C SER A 147 39.45 -2.78 11.38
N ASN A 148 38.78 -2.24 12.39
CA ASN A 148 37.35 -2.37 12.63
C ASN A 148 36.58 -1.59 11.53
N THR A 149 36.32 -2.26 10.40
CA THR A 149 35.30 -1.89 9.42
C THR A 149 34.26 -3.01 9.43
N ASP A 150 33.40 -3.00 10.43
CA ASP A 150 32.23 -3.88 10.49
C ASP A 150 31.15 -3.33 9.54
N SER A 151 31.42 -3.39 8.25
CA SER A 151 30.37 -3.46 7.24
C SER A 151 30.17 -4.95 6.98
N SER A 152 29.47 -5.63 7.88
CA SER A 152 29.08 -7.01 7.70
C SER A 152 28.21 -7.12 6.45
N LYS A 153 28.82 -7.37 5.29
CA LYS A 153 28.08 -7.87 4.13
C LYS A 153 27.33 -9.10 4.64
N ARG A 154 26.01 -9.08 4.59
CA ARG A 154 25.16 -10.21 4.96
C ARG A 154 25.47 -11.34 3.98
N VAL A 155 26.48 -12.15 4.28
CA VAL A 155 26.87 -13.30 3.45
C VAL A 155 25.89 -14.42 3.75
N ALA A 156 24.96 -14.66 2.84
CA ALA A 156 24.03 -15.77 2.97
C ALA A 156 24.75 -17.11 2.75
N GLN A 157 24.42 -18.08 3.60
CA GLN A 157 24.74 -19.52 3.47
C GLN A 157 23.41 -20.28 3.32
N PRO A 158 23.35 -21.43 2.63
CA PRO A 158 22.10 -22.13 2.40
C PRO A 158 21.72 -22.95 3.64
N MET A 159 20.87 -22.40 4.51
CA MET A 159 19.95 -23.16 5.37
C MET A 159 18.86 -22.22 5.86
N GLY A 160 17.61 -22.42 5.46
CA GLY A 160 16.48 -21.81 6.15
C GLY A 160 16.49 -22.25 7.61
N GLY A 161 17.13 -21.45 8.47
CA GLY A 161 17.18 -21.71 9.89
C GLY A 161 15.74 -21.69 10.37
N SER A 162 15.29 -22.82 10.87
CA SER A 162 13.95 -22.96 11.43
C SER A 162 13.88 -22.46 12.86
N GLU A 163 14.99 -21.96 13.41
CA GLU A 163 15.09 -21.52 14.79
C GLU A 163 15.02 -19.98 14.85
N LEU A 164 14.03 -19.47 15.57
CA LEU A 164 13.96 -18.08 15.98
C LEU A 164 14.35 -17.98 17.46
N VAL A 165 15.02 -16.90 17.85
CA VAL A 165 15.33 -16.64 19.27
C VAL A 165 14.60 -15.38 19.72
N VAL A 166 13.77 -15.50 20.75
CA VAL A 166 13.10 -14.36 21.39
C VAL A 166 13.87 -13.98 22.64
N LYS A 167 14.34 -12.73 22.71
CA LYS A 167 15.09 -12.22 23.87
C LYS A 167 14.13 -11.62 24.89
N LEU A 168 13.87 -12.36 25.96
CA LEU A 168 12.90 -11.94 26.99
C LEU A 168 13.38 -10.78 27.86
N ASN A 169 14.70 -10.62 28.02
CA ASN A 169 15.31 -9.58 28.86
C ASN A 169 15.85 -8.38 28.06
N GLN A 170 15.62 -8.37 26.74
CA GLN A 170 16.05 -7.29 25.85
C GLN A 170 14.81 -6.75 25.15
N GLY A 171 14.10 -5.90 25.88
CA GLY A 171 13.11 -5.03 25.26
C GLY A 171 13.82 -4.05 24.32
N SER A 172 13.24 -3.80 23.16
CA SER A 172 13.85 -2.95 22.15
C SER A 172 13.81 -1.46 22.52
N ASN A 173 13.17 -1.07 23.65
CA ASN A 173 12.71 0.29 23.95
C ASN A 173 11.84 0.91 22.85
N GLN A 174 11.35 0.08 21.92
CA GLN A 174 10.46 0.49 20.84
C GLN A 174 9.14 -0.26 21.00
N SER A 175 8.03 0.43 20.77
CA SER A 175 6.75 -0.20 20.47
C SER A 175 6.47 -0.06 18.98
N TYR A 176 5.58 -0.89 18.41
CA TYR A 176 5.12 -0.66 17.03
C TYR A 176 4.45 0.72 16.91
N GLY A 177 3.82 1.18 18.00
CA GLY A 177 3.04 2.41 18.05
C GLY A 177 2.05 2.45 16.90
N SER A 178 1.90 3.62 16.31
CA SER A 178 0.98 3.81 15.18
C SER A 178 1.57 3.45 13.81
N ARG A 179 2.85 3.06 13.74
CA ARG A 179 3.61 2.91 12.47
C ARG A 179 3.14 1.74 11.60
N LEU A 180 2.53 0.73 12.22
CA LEU A 180 1.97 -0.45 11.54
C LEU A 180 0.47 -0.36 11.25
N LYS A 181 -0.16 0.78 11.53
CA LYS A 181 -1.62 0.95 11.50
C LYS A 181 -2.12 1.71 10.26
N GLY A 182 -1.33 1.74 9.20
CA GLY A 182 -1.71 2.50 8.01
C GLY A 182 -2.42 1.67 6.95
N ILE A 183 -3.26 2.34 6.18
CA ILE A 183 -4.25 1.71 5.30
C ILE A 183 -4.54 2.59 4.08
N VAL A 184 -4.83 1.95 2.95
CA VAL A 184 -5.47 2.59 1.80
C VAL A 184 -6.95 2.23 1.80
N ASN A 185 -7.83 3.22 2.05
CA ASN A 185 -9.28 3.06 1.94
C ASN A 185 -9.76 3.61 0.60
N GLU A 186 -9.36 2.96 -0.50
CA GLU A 186 -9.70 3.44 -1.83
C GLU A 186 -11.23 3.47 -2.05
N GLY A 187 -11.70 4.60 -2.60
CA GLY A 187 -13.12 4.89 -2.74
C GLY A 187 -13.76 5.55 -1.52
N GLY A 188 -13.07 5.64 -0.38
CA GLY A 188 -13.53 6.43 0.77
C GLY A 188 -14.75 5.86 1.46
N ASN A 189 -14.84 4.53 1.61
CA ASN A 189 -15.97 3.91 2.26
C ASN A 189 -15.93 4.13 3.78
N GLN A 190 -16.84 4.95 4.30
CA GLN A 190 -16.89 5.30 5.72
C GLN A 190 -17.17 4.08 6.61
N ALA A 191 -18.14 3.25 6.24
CA ALA A 191 -18.52 2.10 7.07
C ALA A 191 -17.37 1.08 7.17
N ALA A 192 -16.58 0.90 6.10
CA ALA A 192 -15.37 0.08 6.15
C ALA A 192 -14.31 0.71 7.08
N LEU A 193 -14.12 2.03 7.01
CA LEU A 193 -13.22 2.76 7.91
C LEU A 193 -13.69 2.67 9.37
N ASP A 194 -15.00 2.71 9.64
CA ASP A 194 -15.55 2.53 10.98
C ASP A 194 -15.25 1.12 11.52
N ILE A 195 -15.38 0.07 10.68
CA ILE A 195 -14.99 -1.30 11.03
C ILE A 195 -13.50 -1.35 11.37
N PHE A 196 -12.64 -0.75 10.55
CA PHE A 196 -11.19 -0.70 10.76
C PHE A 196 -10.84 -0.02 12.09
N THR A 197 -11.34 1.18 12.31
CA THR A 197 -11.01 2.05 13.45
C THR A 197 -11.66 1.61 14.76
N THR A 198 -12.77 0.85 14.69
CA THR A 198 -13.39 0.24 15.88
C THR A 198 -12.71 -1.09 16.24
N SER A 199 -12.22 -1.83 15.25
CA SER A 199 -11.55 -3.12 15.49
C SER A 199 -10.09 -2.94 15.91
N LEU A 200 -9.44 -1.85 15.47
CA LEU A 200 -8.04 -1.53 15.72
C LEU A 200 -7.94 -0.17 16.42
N ASN A 201 -7.05 0.00 17.39
CA ASN A 201 -6.71 1.32 17.94
C ASN A 201 -5.88 2.13 16.91
N SER A 202 -6.53 2.53 15.83
CA SER A 202 -5.90 3.10 14.64
C SER A 202 -5.29 4.49 14.82
N ASN A 203 -5.43 5.11 16.00
CA ASN A 203 -4.89 6.43 16.31
C ASN A 203 -3.41 6.57 15.93
N GLY A 204 -3.11 7.67 15.24
CA GLY A 204 -1.78 8.02 14.72
C GLY A 204 -1.33 7.21 13.50
N GLY A 205 -2.13 6.23 13.04
CA GLY A 205 -1.87 5.43 11.84
C GLY A 205 -1.89 6.30 10.58
N LEU A 206 -1.37 5.78 9.46
CA LEU A 206 -1.27 6.55 8.21
C LEU A 206 -2.40 6.17 7.25
N ALA A 207 -3.25 7.12 6.88
CA ALA A 207 -4.24 6.95 5.83
C ALA A 207 -3.71 7.56 4.53
N ARG A 208 -3.56 6.76 3.48
CA ARG A 208 -3.21 7.29 2.16
C ARG A 208 -4.48 7.62 1.38
N VAL A 209 -4.51 8.84 0.84
CA VAL A 209 -5.62 9.37 0.03
C VAL A 209 -5.09 9.84 -1.31
N TYR A 210 -5.66 9.34 -2.40
CA TYR A 210 -5.34 9.80 -3.74
C TYR A 210 -5.79 11.26 -3.94
N PHE A 211 -4.86 12.13 -4.28
CA PHE A 211 -5.09 13.55 -4.57
C PHE A 211 -4.74 13.85 -6.03
N ARG A 212 -5.51 13.25 -6.95
CA ARG A 212 -5.32 13.30 -8.40
C ARG A 212 -5.52 14.71 -8.96
N ILE A 213 -4.44 15.44 -9.22
CA ILE A 213 -4.48 16.87 -9.61
C ILE A 213 -5.14 17.10 -10.97
N TYR A 214 -5.15 16.09 -11.83
CA TYR A 214 -5.86 16.11 -13.11
C TYR A 214 -7.39 16.04 -12.97
N ASP A 215 -7.93 15.65 -11.81
CA ASP A 215 -9.36 15.73 -11.51
C ASP A 215 -9.74 17.15 -11.06
N SER A 216 -10.59 17.81 -11.85
CA SER A 216 -11.11 19.14 -11.55
C SER A 216 -11.85 19.23 -10.21
N ASN A 217 -12.40 18.12 -9.69
CA ASN A 217 -13.11 18.06 -8.41
C ASN A 217 -12.35 17.26 -7.32
N VAL A 218 -11.02 17.13 -7.43
CA VAL A 218 -10.21 16.37 -6.46
C VAL A 218 -10.44 16.78 -5.00
N ALA A 219 -10.63 18.06 -4.71
CA ALA A 219 -10.92 18.52 -3.36
C ALA A 219 -12.28 18.00 -2.85
N GLY A 220 -13.27 17.86 -3.73
CA GLY A 220 -14.59 17.31 -3.38
C GLY A 220 -14.59 15.79 -3.22
N SER A 221 -13.73 15.06 -3.93
CA SER A 221 -13.62 13.60 -3.83
C SER A 221 -12.66 13.14 -2.72
N ALA A 222 -11.52 13.82 -2.55
CA ALA A 222 -10.53 13.51 -1.51
C ALA A 222 -10.84 14.19 -0.17
N GLY A 223 -11.42 15.39 -0.16
CA GLY A 223 -11.68 16.16 1.06
C GLY A 223 -12.49 15.41 2.12
N PRO A 224 -13.60 14.74 1.77
CA PRO A 224 -14.32 13.89 2.71
C PRO A 224 -13.45 12.77 3.27
N GLN A 225 -12.64 12.10 2.44
CA GLN A 225 -11.76 11.01 2.89
C GLN A 225 -10.69 11.51 3.87
N ILE A 226 -10.09 12.67 3.59
CA ILE A 226 -9.11 13.32 4.47
C ILE A 226 -9.77 13.67 5.81
N GLN A 227 -10.96 14.26 5.78
CA GLN A 227 -11.69 14.62 7.00
C GLN A 227 -12.03 13.37 7.83
N GLN A 228 -12.57 12.34 7.20
CA GLN A 228 -12.95 11.08 7.85
C GLN A 228 -11.76 10.40 8.52
N ALA A 229 -10.62 10.31 7.82
CA ALA A 229 -9.40 9.75 8.38
C ALA A 229 -8.91 10.55 9.60
N LYS A 230 -8.92 11.88 9.54
CA LYS A 230 -8.49 12.73 10.67
C LYS A 230 -9.45 12.64 11.86
N GLU A 231 -10.75 12.56 11.62
CA GLU A 231 -11.75 12.35 12.68
C GLU A 231 -11.59 10.97 13.35
N ALA A 232 -11.13 9.96 12.59
CA ALA A 232 -10.74 8.66 13.10
C ALA A 232 -9.36 8.65 13.81
N GLY A 233 -8.68 9.80 13.91
CA GLY A 233 -7.38 9.92 14.57
C GLY A 233 -6.18 9.49 13.72
N LEU A 234 -6.36 9.26 12.41
CA LEU A 234 -5.28 8.92 11.49
C LEU A 234 -4.54 10.18 11.01
N ARG A 235 -3.24 10.05 10.77
CA ARG A 235 -2.45 10.98 9.97
C ARG A 235 -2.77 10.75 8.49
N VAL A 236 -2.84 11.79 7.68
CA VAL A 236 -3.22 11.67 6.28
C VAL A 236 -2.05 12.01 5.35
N LEU A 237 -1.72 11.05 4.48
CA LEU A 237 -0.82 11.19 3.34
C LEU A 237 -1.64 11.39 2.06
N ALA A 238 -1.67 12.62 1.56
CA ALA A 238 -2.33 12.91 0.29
C ALA A 238 -1.32 12.80 -0.87
N THR A 239 -1.58 11.88 -1.80
CA THR A 239 -0.70 11.61 -2.94
C THR A 239 -1.10 12.49 -4.13
N ALA A 240 -0.36 13.57 -4.35
CA ALA A 240 -0.59 14.54 -5.40
C ALA A 240 0.00 14.06 -6.74
N SER A 241 -0.85 13.59 -7.65
CA SER A 241 -0.39 12.94 -8.89
C SER A 241 -1.14 13.37 -10.15
N GLY A 242 -0.43 13.23 -11.28
CA GLY A 242 -0.90 13.44 -12.64
C GLY A 242 -1.07 14.90 -13.06
N THR A 243 -1.15 15.10 -14.37
CA THR A 243 -1.07 16.41 -15.03
C THR A 243 -2.47 16.85 -15.50
N PRO A 244 -2.94 18.05 -15.09
CA PRO A 244 -4.16 18.64 -15.64
C PRO A 244 -4.10 18.75 -17.17
N GLU A 245 -5.25 18.57 -17.81
CA GLU A 245 -5.38 18.61 -19.27
C GLU A 245 -4.83 19.93 -19.86
N ASP A 246 -5.06 21.06 -19.19
CA ASP A 246 -4.59 22.39 -19.61
C ASP A 246 -3.07 22.59 -19.48
N LEU A 247 -2.38 21.68 -18.79
CA LEU A 247 -0.93 21.66 -18.61
C LEU A 247 -0.27 20.49 -19.36
N SER A 248 -1.01 19.78 -20.22
CA SER A 248 -0.51 18.65 -21.00
C SER A 248 -0.35 18.99 -22.48
N GLU A 249 0.72 18.53 -23.12
CA GLU A 249 0.99 18.79 -24.55
C GLU A 249 0.22 17.87 -25.52
N ALA A 250 -0.45 16.81 -25.03
CA ALA A 250 -1.08 15.81 -25.90
C ALA A 250 -2.39 15.24 -25.35
N GLU A 251 -3.44 15.23 -26.19
CA GLU A 251 -4.72 14.54 -25.93
C GLU A 251 -4.64 13.02 -26.23
N ILE A 252 -3.62 12.55 -26.97
CA ILE A 252 -3.51 11.18 -27.49
C ILE A 252 -2.19 10.53 -27.06
N GLY A 253 -2.27 9.35 -26.45
CA GLY A 253 -1.10 8.53 -26.10
C GLY A 253 -1.47 7.04 -26.05
N ARG A 254 -0.47 6.18 -25.76
CA ARG A 254 -0.73 4.75 -25.56
C ARG A 254 -1.69 4.58 -24.38
N ASP A 255 -2.72 3.76 -24.59
CA ASP A 255 -3.62 3.32 -23.53
C ASP A 255 -3.00 2.13 -22.81
N TYR A 256 -3.01 2.19 -21.48
CA TYR A 256 -2.51 1.15 -20.59
C TYR A 256 -3.67 0.74 -19.70
N VAL A 257 -3.95 -0.56 -19.62
CA VAL A 257 -5.07 -1.07 -18.81
C VAL A 257 -4.81 -0.70 -17.34
N GLY A 258 -5.77 -0.03 -16.70
CA GLY A 258 -5.68 0.39 -15.30
C GLY A 258 -4.83 1.64 -15.03
N ALA A 259 -4.29 2.29 -16.07
CA ALA A 259 -3.48 3.50 -15.93
C ALA A 259 -4.33 4.77 -15.81
N ILE A 260 -3.70 5.86 -15.34
CA ILE A 260 -4.31 7.20 -15.43
C ILE A 260 -4.39 7.64 -16.90
N PRO A 261 -5.27 8.60 -17.27
CA PRO A 261 -5.44 9.04 -18.65
C PRO A 261 -4.11 9.45 -19.30
N ALA A 262 -3.95 9.17 -20.60
CA ALA A 262 -2.70 9.41 -21.31
C ALA A 262 -2.16 10.85 -21.16
N TYR A 263 -3.04 11.86 -21.22
CA TYR A 263 -2.65 13.26 -21.02
C TYR A 263 -2.13 13.52 -19.59
N ALA A 264 -2.66 12.81 -18.59
CA ALA A 264 -2.35 12.99 -17.18
C ALA A 264 -1.00 12.35 -16.78
N ARG A 265 -0.45 11.45 -17.60
CA ARG A 265 0.89 10.85 -17.40
C ARG A 265 2.01 11.78 -17.87
N ARG A 266 1.70 12.77 -18.71
CA ARG A 266 2.69 13.66 -19.33
C ARG A 266 3.33 14.58 -18.31
N VAL A 267 4.58 14.96 -18.55
CA VAL A 267 5.24 16.04 -17.81
C VAL A 267 4.41 17.32 -17.98
N PRO A 268 4.07 18.05 -16.90
CA PRO A 268 3.43 19.34 -17.01
C PRO A 268 4.28 20.31 -17.84
N THR A 269 3.66 21.05 -18.77
CA THR A 269 4.32 22.07 -19.57
C THR A 269 4.93 23.19 -18.73
N ASP A 270 4.36 23.43 -17.56
CA ASP A 270 4.83 24.39 -16.57
C ASP A 270 4.70 23.76 -15.16
N PRO A 271 5.81 23.30 -14.56
CA PRO A 271 5.83 22.77 -13.19
C PRO A 271 5.35 23.77 -12.13
N GLN A 272 5.59 25.07 -12.31
CA GLN A 272 5.11 26.09 -11.38
C GLN A 272 3.60 26.23 -11.46
N ALA A 273 3.02 26.24 -12.67
CA ALA A 273 1.57 26.27 -12.84
C ALA A 273 0.90 25.01 -12.24
N TRP A 274 1.56 23.85 -12.30
CA TRP A 274 1.10 22.64 -11.63
C TRP A 274 1.14 22.80 -10.10
N ALA A 275 2.23 23.33 -9.54
CA ALA A 275 2.37 23.56 -8.11
C ALA A 275 1.33 24.57 -7.58
N ASP A 276 1.08 25.65 -8.32
CA ASP A 276 0.04 26.64 -8.01
C ASP A 276 -1.36 26.01 -8.03
N ARG A 277 -1.60 25.06 -8.96
CA ARG A 277 -2.85 24.28 -9.02
C ARG A 277 -3.00 23.38 -7.80
N LEU A 278 -1.96 22.66 -7.41
CA LEU A 278 -1.94 21.84 -6.19
C LEU A 278 -2.31 22.70 -4.96
N VAL A 279 -1.62 23.83 -4.76
CA VAL A 279 -1.92 24.77 -3.66
C VAL A 279 -3.37 25.23 -3.71
N SER A 280 -3.86 25.64 -4.89
CA SER A 280 -5.26 26.08 -5.07
C SER A 280 -6.28 24.99 -4.72
N LYS A 281 -5.95 23.70 -4.95
CA LYS A 281 -6.81 22.56 -4.58
C LYS A 281 -6.74 22.27 -3.08
N LEU A 282 -5.57 22.40 -2.46
CA LEU A 282 -5.43 22.28 -1.00
C LEU A 282 -6.21 23.37 -0.25
N GLU A 283 -6.25 24.60 -0.77
CA GLU A 283 -7.06 25.69 -0.20
C GLU A 283 -8.57 25.41 -0.20
N GLN A 284 -9.04 24.49 -1.04
CA GLN A 284 -10.45 24.10 -1.12
C GLN A 284 -10.81 23.01 -0.10
N LEU A 285 -9.82 22.42 0.58
CA LEU A 285 -10.05 21.36 1.54
C LEU A 285 -10.65 21.92 2.85
N PRO A 286 -11.61 21.20 3.46
CA PRO A 286 -12.14 21.58 4.78
C PRO A 286 -11.12 21.37 5.90
N VAL A 287 -10.24 20.38 5.74
CA VAL A 287 -9.14 20.05 6.65
C VAL A 287 -7.93 19.66 5.81
N LEU A 288 -6.75 20.16 6.17
CA LEU A 288 -5.51 19.87 5.47
C LEU A 288 -4.97 18.47 5.84
N PRO A 289 -4.36 17.74 4.89
CA PRO A 289 -3.61 16.54 5.18
C PRO A 289 -2.34 16.87 5.98
N ASP A 290 -1.76 15.88 6.64
CA ASP A 290 -0.53 16.05 7.42
C ASP A 290 0.71 15.93 6.51
N TYR A 291 0.59 15.18 5.42
CA TYR A 291 1.65 14.93 4.44
C TYR A 291 1.15 15.09 3.00
N ILE A 292 2.02 15.59 2.13
CA ILE A 292 1.84 15.59 0.67
C ILE A 292 2.97 14.77 0.02
N GLU A 293 2.59 13.66 -0.62
CA GLU A 293 3.46 12.86 -1.47
C GLU A 293 3.37 13.39 -2.90
N ILE A 294 4.49 13.86 -3.47
CA ILE A 294 4.55 14.35 -4.84
C ILE A 294 4.76 13.18 -5.80
N GLY A 295 3.85 13.02 -6.75
CA GLY A 295 3.86 11.93 -7.72
C GLY A 295 3.24 10.64 -7.21
N ASN A 296 3.15 9.64 -8.08
CA ASN A 296 2.80 8.26 -7.77
C ASN A 296 3.48 7.38 -8.80
N GLU A 297 4.35 6.47 -8.37
CA GLU A 297 5.11 5.56 -9.22
C GLU A 297 5.67 6.22 -10.48
N PRO A 298 6.45 7.33 -10.37
CA PRO A 298 6.97 8.01 -11.55
C PRO A 298 7.92 7.13 -12.39
N ASP A 299 8.32 5.97 -11.86
CA ASP A 299 9.07 4.94 -12.56
C ASP A 299 8.24 3.97 -13.40
N ARG A 300 6.91 4.15 -13.42
CA ARG A 300 5.97 3.40 -14.23
C ARG A 300 5.46 4.28 -15.36
N MET A 301 5.56 3.79 -16.59
CA MET A 301 5.01 4.50 -17.76
C MET A 301 3.49 4.64 -17.65
N GLU A 302 2.82 3.77 -16.89
CA GLU A 302 1.40 3.85 -16.56
C GLU A 302 1.03 5.06 -15.70
N SER A 303 2.00 5.73 -15.08
CA SER A 303 1.80 6.85 -14.17
C SER A 303 2.54 8.13 -14.58
N TRP A 304 3.69 8.00 -15.27
CA TRP A 304 4.56 9.12 -15.63
C TRP A 304 5.36 8.84 -16.92
N ASP A 305 5.32 9.78 -17.87
CA ASP A 305 6.07 9.71 -19.14
C ASP A 305 7.45 10.43 -19.07
N GLY A 306 7.73 11.14 -17.98
CA GLY A 306 8.92 11.98 -17.85
C GLY A 306 10.16 11.24 -17.35
N SER A 307 11.27 11.97 -17.35
CA SER A 307 12.53 11.52 -16.73
C SER A 307 12.55 11.78 -15.21
N LEU A 308 13.60 11.30 -14.55
CA LEU A 308 13.89 11.68 -13.16
C LEU A 308 14.11 13.20 -13.03
N GLU A 309 14.78 13.84 -13.98
CA GLU A 309 15.02 15.30 -13.97
C GLU A 309 13.69 16.07 -14.04
N ASP A 310 12.76 15.62 -14.88
CA ASP A 310 11.42 16.22 -14.96
C ASP A 310 10.67 16.09 -13.63
N TYR A 311 10.78 14.94 -12.95
CA TYR A 311 10.22 14.76 -11.63
C TYR A 311 10.87 15.69 -10.59
N LEU A 312 12.20 15.81 -10.58
CA LEU A 312 12.91 16.69 -9.63
C LEU A 312 12.51 18.16 -9.81
N ASN A 313 12.31 18.61 -11.05
CA ASN A 313 11.79 19.95 -11.36
C ASN A 313 10.35 20.15 -10.84
N LEU A 314 9.49 19.13 -10.97
CA LEU A 314 8.14 19.15 -10.41
C LEU A 314 8.16 19.20 -8.87
N TYR A 315 9.02 18.40 -8.25
CA TYR A 315 9.22 18.37 -6.81
C TYR A 315 9.68 19.74 -6.28
N HIS A 316 10.68 20.34 -6.93
CA HIS A 316 11.19 21.68 -6.61
C HIS A 316 10.06 22.72 -6.56
N ALA A 317 9.30 22.86 -7.66
CA ALA A 317 8.22 23.84 -7.75
C ALA A 317 7.15 23.59 -6.67
N SER A 318 6.84 22.32 -6.41
CA SER A 318 5.83 21.91 -5.43
C SER A 318 6.24 22.25 -4.00
N VAL A 319 7.46 21.92 -3.58
CA VAL A 319 7.96 22.22 -2.22
C VAL A 319 7.95 23.71 -1.96
N ILE A 320 8.45 24.53 -2.90
CA ILE A 320 8.43 26.00 -2.74
C ILE A 320 7.01 26.52 -2.58
N ALA A 321 6.08 26.08 -3.42
CA ALA A 321 4.69 26.56 -3.40
C ALA A 321 3.95 26.13 -2.12
N ILE A 322 4.13 24.87 -1.68
CA ILE A 322 3.52 24.34 -0.46
C ILE A 322 4.07 25.08 0.75
N ASN A 323 5.41 25.18 0.90
CA ASN A 323 6.02 25.83 2.06
C ASN A 323 5.64 27.31 2.17
N ALA A 324 5.48 28.00 1.04
CA ALA A 324 5.03 29.39 1.02
C ALA A 324 3.61 29.56 1.56
N ARG A 325 2.74 28.54 1.43
CA ARG A 325 1.31 28.64 1.75
C ARG A 325 0.85 27.86 2.98
N PHE A 326 1.44 26.69 3.20
CA PHE A 326 1.10 25.68 4.21
C PHE A 326 2.38 25.10 4.83
N PRO A 327 3.18 25.91 5.55
CA PRO A 327 4.45 25.46 6.14
C PRO A 327 4.31 24.35 7.19
N GLU A 328 3.09 24.04 7.63
CA GLU A 328 2.79 22.93 8.54
C GLU A 328 2.66 21.56 7.86
N ILE A 329 2.49 21.52 6.53
CA ILE A 329 2.34 20.28 5.77
C ILE A 329 3.74 19.74 5.45
N LYS A 330 3.97 18.47 5.80
CA LYS A 330 5.21 17.77 5.45
C LYS A 330 5.20 17.34 3.98
N VAL A 331 6.29 17.53 3.26
CA VAL A 331 6.40 17.22 1.82
C VAL A 331 7.49 16.19 1.55
N GLY A 332 7.17 15.24 0.67
CA GLY A 332 8.05 14.13 0.36
C GLY A 332 7.64 13.40 -0.93
N GLY A 333 8.29 12.28 -1.20
CA GLY A 333 8.06 11.51 -2.42
C GLY A 333 8.99 10.30 -2.54
N MET A 334 8.88 9.47 -3.57
CA MET A 334 8.18 9.71 -4.85
C MET A 334 6.96 8.79 -5.05
N GLY A 335 6.69 7.94 -4.06
CA GLY A 335 5.78 6.80 -4.22
C GLY A 335 6.25 5.84 -5.31
N LEU A 336 7.57 5.58 -5.45
CA LEU A 336 8.12 4.69 -6.47
C LEU A 336 7.51 3.29 -6.39
N ALA A 337 7.27 2.62 -7.53
CA ALA A 337 6.74 1.24 -7.53
C ALA A 337 7.68 0.23 -6.85
N LEU A 338 8.97 0.54 -6.77
CA LEU A 338 9.97 -0.20 -6.02
C LEU A 338 11.08 0.75 -5.54
N ALA A 339 11.57 0.58 -4.32
CA ALA A 339 12.63 1.44 -3.75
C ALA A 339 13.94 1.46 -4.59
N GLU A 340 14.26 0.34 -5.25
CA GLU A 340 15.44 0.16 -6.12
C GLU A 340 15.16 0.50 -7.60
N SER A 341 14.16 1.37 -7.84
CA SER A 341 13.63 1.70 -9.16
C SER A 341 14.69 2.00 -10.24
N PRO A 342 14.48 1.55 -11.50
CA PRO A 342 15.41 1.80 -12.61
C PRO A 342 15.32 3.22 -13.18
N ILE A 343 14.38 4.08 -12.73
CA ILE A 343 14.39 5.50 -13.13
C ILE A 343 15.59 6.25 -12.51
N GLY A 344 16.21 5.69 -11.47
CA GLY A 344 17.47 6.17 -10.92
C GLY A 344 18.64 5.98 -11.88
N GLU A 345 19.76 6.64 -11.58
CA GLU A 345 20.98 6.55 -12.40
C GLU A 345 21.54 5.11 -12.45
N SER A 346 21.42 4.38 -11.34
CA SER A 346 21.81 2.98 -11.22
C SER A 346 21.19 2.34 -9.97
N ARG A 347 21.37 1.03 -9.78
CA ARG A 347 21.02 0.38 -8.50
C ARG A 347 21.88 0.88 -7.32
N GLU A 348 23.10 1.33 -7.58
CA GLU A 348 23.99 1.89 -6.54
C GLU A 348 23.58 3.32 -6.16
N LYS A 349 22.91 4.02 -7.09
CA LYS A 349 22.35 5.36 -6.88
C LYS A 349 20.86 5.38 -7.29
N PRO A 350 19.99 4.80 -6.45
CA PRO A 350 18.56 4.74 -6.71
C PRO A 350 17.93 6.13 -6.69
N ALA A 351 16.77 6.30 -7.35
CA ALA A 351 16.12 7.59 -7.51
C ALA A 351 15.81 8.31 -6.18
N LEU A 352 15.52 7.56 -5.11
CA LEU A 352 15.32 8.13 -3.76
C LEU A 352 16.59 8.78 -3.21
N VAL A 353 17.77 8.20 -3.46
CA VAL A 353 19.05 8.83 -3.07
C VAL A 353 19.30 10.07 -3.92
N SER A 354 19.00 10.03 -5.22
CA SER A 354 19.08 11.22 -6.07
C SER A 354 18.15 12.34 -5.62
N LEU A 355 16.97 12.03 -5.06
CA LEU A 355 16.06 13.02 -4.48
C LEU A 355 16.66 13.66 -3.22
N VAL A 356 17.31 12.87 -2.35
CA VAL A 356 18.03 13.40 -1.17
C VAL A 356 19.16 14.34 -1.59
N ASP A 357 19.98 13.91 -2.55
CA ASP A 357 21.09 14.71 -3.08
C ASP A 357 20.56 16.04 -3.64
N TYR A 358 19.54 15.98 -4.49
CA TYR A 358 18.94 17.16 -5.11
C TYR A 358 18.33 18.13 -4.09
N ALA A 359 17.55 17.62 -3.12
CA ALA A 359 16.98 18.44 -2.07
C ALA A 359 18.05 19.12 -1.21
N ASN A 360 19.17 18.44 -0.94
CA ASN A 360 20.29 19.01 -0.21
C ASN A 360 21.05 20.08 -1.02
N GLU A 361 21.29 19.83 -2.31
CA GLU A 361 21.98 20.77 -3.21
C GLU A 361 21.18 22.07 -3.43
N GLU A 362 19.86 21.94 -3.62
CA GLU A 362 18.96 23.07 -3.87
C GLU A 362 18.43 23.73 -2.58
N GLY A 363 18.69 23.14 -1.41
CA GLY A 363 18.21 23.65 -0.13
C GLY A 363 16.70 23.53 0.06
N LEU A 364 16.09 22.46 -0.48
CA LEU A 364 14.67 22.15 -0.38
C LEU A 364 14.36 21.35 0.88
N ASP A 365 13.16 21.55 1.42
CA ASP A 365 12.63 20.69 2.48
C ASP A 365 12.31 19.30 1.91
N LEU A 366 12.66 18.27 2.67
CA LEU A 366 12.39 16.86 2.38
C LEU A 366 12.07 16.20 3.71
N ASP A 367 10.78 16.15 4.04
CA ASP A 367 10.29 15.66 5.33
C ASP A 367 10.14 14.15 5.37
N PHE A 368 9.98 13.51 4.22
CA PHE A 368 9.90 12.06 4.12
C PHE A 368 10.25 11.53 2.72
N LEU A 369 10.64 10.27 2.67
CA LEU A 369 10.76 9.49 1.43
C LEU A 369 9.71 8.39 1.41
N SER A 370 9.20 8.06 0.21
CA SER A 370 8.17 7.05 0.04
C SER A 370 8.35 6.18 -1.20
N TRP A 371 7.93 4.92 -1.06
CA TRP A 371 7.89 3.92 -2.13
C TRP A 371 6.81 2.87 -1.84
N HIS A 372 6.56 2.00 -2.82
CA HIS A 372 5.63 0.88 -2.73
C HIS A 372 6.40 -0.44 -2.60
N ASN A 373 5.77 -1.46 -2.02
CA ASN A 373 6.36 -2.79 -1.89
C ASN A 373 5.32 -3.88 -2.15
N TYR A 374 5.26 -4.36 -3.39
CA TYR A 374 4.42 -5.50 -3.74
C TYR A 374 5.23 -6.79 -3.86
N GLY A 375 4.77 -7.84 -3.17
CA GLY A 375 5.35 -9.18 -3.22
C GLY A 375 5.99 -9.59 -1.92
N LEU A 376 7.26 -10.00 -1.98
CA LEU A 376 7.95 -10.54 -0.82
C LEU A 376 8.08 -9.48 0.28
N ALA A 377 7.41 -9.71 1.40
CA ALA A 377 7.42 -8.81 2.54
C ALA A 377 8.83 -8.55 3.09
N SER A 378 9.66 -9.60 3.16
CA SER A 378 11.02 -9.55 3.68
C SER A 378 12.03 -8.93 2.72
N GLN A 379 11.65 -8.60 1.48
CA GLN A 379 12.57 -8.08 0.46
C GLN A 379 13.37 -6.86 0.93
N MET A 380 12.74 -5.94 1.66
CA MET A 380 13.40 -4.73 2.16
C MET A 380 14.53 -5.03 3.15
N ARG A 381 14.41 -6.12 3.93
CA ARG A 381 15.48 -6.58 4.84
C ARG A 381 16.74 -6.95 4.04
N TYR A 382 16.57 -7.46 2.83
CA TYR A 382 17.67 -7.98 2.01
C TYR A 382 18.26 -6.97 1.04
N SER A 383 17.48 -6.02 0.53
CA SER A 383 18.01 -5.01 -0.40
C SER A 383 18.98 -4.05 0.28
N GLY A 384 18.88 -3.86 1.61
CA GLY A 384 19.68 -2.87 2.34
C GLY A 384 19.29 -1.42 2.02
N ILE A 385 18.20 -1.23 1.26
CA ILE A 385 17.79 0.11 0.79
C ILE A 385 17.47 1.04 1.96
N VAL A 386 16.83 0.55 3.02
CA VAL A 386 16.49 1.39 4.18
C VAL A 386 17.75 1.92 4.87
N GLU A 387 18.78 1.09 5.03
CA GLU A 387 20.07 1.50 5.60
C GLU A 387 20.78 2.54 4.71
N GLN A 388 20.74 2.34 3.39
CA GLN A 388 21.28 3.29 2.42
C GLN A 388 20.57 4.65 2.50
N LEU A 389 19.22 4.66 2.56
CA LEU A 389 18.44 5.89 2.67
C LEU A 389 18.69 6.61 3.99
N ARG A 390 18.73 5.88 5.11
CA ARG A 390 19.07 6.47 6.43
C ARG A 390 20.47 7.09 6.42
N THR A 391 21.44 6.44 5.79
CA THR A 391 22.80 6.98 5.65
C THR A 391 22.81 8.26 4.80
N SER A 392 22.15 8.24 3.63
CA SER A 392 22.06 9.41 2.75
C SER A 392 21.35 10.60 3.42
N LEU A 393 20.28 10.34 4.17
CA LEU A 393 19.59 11.35 4.98
C LEU A 393 20.48 11.88 6.10
N ALA A 394 21.24 11.03 6.80
CA ALA A 394 22.17 11.46 7.83
C ALA A 394 23.29 12.35 7.27
N ASP A 395 23.87 11.97 6.12
CA ASP A 395 24.93 12.71 5.44
C ASP A 395 24.46 14.08 4.93
N SER A 396 23.17 14.22 4.61
CA SER A 396 22.52 15.49 4.25
C SER A 396 21.93 16.26 5.45
N GLY A 397 22.17 15.79 6.69
CA GLY A 397 21.70 16.43 7.92
C GLY A 397 20.19 16.33 8.17
N ARG A 398 19.50 15.37 7.55
CA ARG A 398 18.03 15.17 7.57
C ARG A 398 17.63 13.94 8.38
N LEU A 399 18.13 13.84 9.61
CA LEU A 399 17.88 12.69 10.50
C LEU A 399 16.40 12.52 10.86
N ASP A 400 15.62 13.60 10.83
CA ASP A 400 14.19 13.61 11.17
C ASP A 400 13.29 13.22 9.99
N ALA A 401 13.85 13.03 8.78
CA ALA A 401 13.07 12.66 7.62
C ALA A 401 12.51 11.23 7.76
N GLU A 402 11.19 11.10 7.57
CA GLU A 402 10.47 9.84 7.75
C GLU A 402 10.64 8.92 6.53
N LEU A 403 10.58 7.60 6.73
CA LEU A 403 10.55 6.62 5.64
C LEU A 403 9.23 5.88 5.61
N PHE A 404 8.51 5.99 4.49
CA PHE A 404 7.19 5.39 4.30
C PHE A 404 7.18 4.34 3.20
N VAL A 405 6.54 3.20 3.48
CA VAL A 405 6.02 2.33 2.42
C VAL A 405 4.58 2.74 2.16
N SER A 406 4.37 3.71 1.28
CA SER A 406 3.07 4.36 1.10
C SER A 406 2.02 3.46 0.43
N GLU A 407 2.40 2.30 -0.10
CA GLU A 407 1.48 1.28 -0.59
C GLU A 407 2.13 -0.12 -0.60
N TRP A 408 1.45 -1.16 -0.10
CA TRP A 408 1.96 -2.53 -0.16
C TRP A 408 0.88 -3.60 0.01
N ASN A 409 1.09 -4.76 -0.62
CA ASN A 409 0.38 -6.03 -0.43
C ASN A 409 1.16 -7.15 -1.15
N ILE A 410 0.63 -8.37 -1.26
CA ILE A 410 1.26 -9.43 -2.06
C ILE A 410 1.37 -9.03 -3.54
N ARG A 411 0.31 -8.43 -4.11
CA ARG A 411 0.28 -7.86 -5.46
C ARG A 411 -0.73 -6.69 -5.51
N PRO A 412 -0.61 -5.77 -6.49
CA PRO A 412 -1.52 -4.62 -6.61
C PRO A 412 -2.90 -5.01 -7.14
N ASN A 413 -3.05 -6.20 -7.72
CA ASN A 413 -4.34 -6.68 -8.22
C ASN A 413 -4.43 -8.22 -8.14
N ALA A 414 -5.66 -8.74 -8.13
CA ALA A 414 -5.92 -10.18 -8.06
C ALA A 414 -6.12 -10.86 -9.42
N ARG A 415 -6.59 -10.12 -10.45
CA ARG A 415 -6.99 -10.70 -11.74
C ARG A 415 -5.81 -11.21 -12.57
N GLU A 416 -4.63 -10.62 -12.41
CA GLU A 416 -3.48 -10.90 -13.27
C GLU A 416 -2.45 -11.83 -12.59
N THR A 417 -2.69 -12.21 -11.34
CA THR A 417 -1.59 -12.66 -10.48
C THR A 417 -1.67 -14.13 -10.07
N ASN A 418 -2.79 -14.83 -10.30
CA ASN A 418 -3.05 -16.20 -9.79
C ASN A 418 -2.82 -16.34 -8.27
N VAL A 419 -2.73 -15.23 -7.54
CA VAL A 419 -2.54 -15.19 -6.09
C VAL A 419 -3.91 -15.12 -5.44
N ASP A 420 -4.12 -15.95 -4.43
CA ASP A 420 -5.30 -15.89 -3.58
C ASP A 420 -5.06 -14.89 -2.42
N PHE A 421 -6.01 -13.97 -2.25
CA PHE A 421 -5.97 -12.92 -1.22
C PHE A 421 -6.92 -13.18 -0.04
N ASP A 422 -7.79 -14.18 -0.14
CA ASP A 422 -8.82 -14.48 0.85
C ASP A 422 -8.38 -15.54 1.86
N GLY A 423 -7.32 -16.29 1.55
CA GLY A 423 -6.68 -17.29 2.39
C GLY A 423 -5.62 -16.71 3.33
N ALA A 424 -4.90 -17.63 3.98
CA ALA A 424 -3.90 -17.30 5.00
C ALA A 424 -2.62 -16.65 4.43
N HIS A 425 -2.41 -16.68 3.11
CA HIS A 425 -1.23 -16.07 2.46
C HIS A 425 -1.16 -14.56 2.72
N ALA A 426 -2.27 -13.84 2.56
CA ALA A 426 -2.32 -12.40 2.85
C ALA A 426 -1.98 -12.10 4.32
N ALA A 427 -2.41 -12.97 5.24
CA ALA A 427 -2.06 -12.85 6.67
C ALA A 427 -0.56 -13.11 6.90
N ALA A 428 0.01 -14.13 6.26
CA ALA A 428 1.43 -14.46 6.37
C ALA A 428 2.33 -13.34 5.82
N ASN A 429 1.97 -12.80 4.66
CA ASN A 429 2.64 -11.65 4.07
C ASN A 429 2.54 -10.41 4.97
N PHE A 430 1.36 -10.15 5.52
CA PHE A 430 1.16 -9.02 6.44
C PHE A 430 2.05 -9.11 7.69
N VAL A 431 2.06 -10.26 8.37
CA VAL A 431 2.89 -10.45 9.57
C VAL A 431 4.38 -10.37 9.24
N SER A 432 4.80 -10.94 8.12
CA SER A 432 6.20 -10.85 7.67
C SER A 432 6.62 -9.42 7.34
N PHE A 433 5.70 -8.64 6.77
CA PHE A 433 5.93 -7.22 6.46
C PHE A 433 5.98 -6.40 7.74
N ALA A 434 5.04 -6.63 8.66
CA ALA A 434 5.04 -5.99 9.98
C ALA A 434 6.36 -6.22 10.73
N ALA A 435 6.88 -7.46 10.71
CA ALA A 435 8.17 -7.81 11.32
C ALA A 435 9.32 -7.08 10.63
N THR A 436 9.36 -7.12 9.30
CA THR A 436 10.40 -6.46 8.51
C THR A 436 10.39 -4.94 8.70
N SER A 437 9.20 -4.33 8.72
CA SER A 437 8.99 -2.91 8.91
C SER A 437 9.48 -2.44 10.29
N ALA A 438 9.19 -3.22 11.33
CA ALA A 438 9.66 -2.96 12.68
C ALA A 438 11.18 -3.11 12.81
N ASP A 439 11.75 -4.19 12.28
CA ASP A 439 13.20 -4.44 12.32
C ASP A 439 14.00 -3.33 11.62
N LEU A 440 13.46 -2.78 10.53
CA LEU A 440 14.10 -1.74 9.73
C LEU A 440 13.80 -0.32 10.23
N GLY A 441 12.92 -0.16 11.22
CA GLY A 441 12.56 1.15 11.77
C GLY A 441 11.90 2.07 10.74
N LEU A 442 10.93 1.56 9.98
CA LEU A 442 10.10 2.40 9.11
C LEU A 442 9.15 3.28 9.95
N ASP A 443 8.85 4.49 9.48
CA ASP A 443 8.04 5.47 10.21
C ASP A 443 6.54 5.38 9.90
N GLY A 444 6.19 4.64 8.85
CA GLY A 444 4.82 4.42 8.42
C GLY A 444 4.72 3.50 7.22
N ASN A 445 3.57 2.87 7.05
CA ASN A 445 3.23 2.12 5.85
C ASN A 445 1.73 2.11 5.64
N CYS A 446 1.26 1.86 4.42
CA CYS A 446 -0.18 1.73 4.13
C CYS A 446 -0.48 0.41 3.41
N PHE A 447 -1.23 -0.47 4.06
CA PHE A 447 -1.70 -1.71 3.44
C PHE A 447 -2.72 -1.41 2.33
N PHE A 448 -2.52 -1.97 1.15
CA PHE A 448 -3.40 -1.84 -0.01
C PHE A 448 -4.23 -3.13 -0.17
N MET A 449 -5.47 -3.20 0.29
CA MET A 449 -6.33 -2.09 0.71
C MET A 449 -7.37 -2.55 1.75
N LEU A 450 -8.18 -1.61 2.25
CA LEU A 450 -9.15 -1.92 3.31
C LEU A 450 -10.29 -2.83 2.85
N LEU A 451 -10.93 -2.50 1.72
CA LEU A 451 -12.18 -3.11 1.29
C LEU A 451 -12.05 -3.66 -0.13
N ASP A 452 -12.65 -4.82 -0.38
CA ASP A 452 -12.77 -5.36 -1.74
C ASP A 452 -13.59 -4.43 -2.64
N VAL A 453 -13.05 -4.14 -3.82
CA VAL A 453 -13.76 -3.42 -4.88
C VAL A 453 -14.50 -4.43 -5.77
N ASN A 454 -15.83 -4.47 -5.66
CA ASN A 454 -16.67 -5.32 -6.52
C ASN A 454 -16.95 -4.63 -7.86
N GLU A 455 -16.15 -4.95 -8.88
CA GLU A 455 -16.42 -4.51 -10.26
C GLU A 455 -17.25 -5.51 -11.09
N GLN A 456 -17.47 -6.71 -10.56
CA GLN A 456 -18.18 -7.78 -11.26
C GLN A 456 -19.63 -7.88 -10.77
N ALA A 457 -20.52 -8.33 -11.66
CA ALA A 457 -21.90 -8.59 -11.29
C ALA A 457 -21.99 -9.81 -10.36
N GLY A 458 -22.66 -9.65 -9.21
CA GLY A 458 -22.93 -10.71 -8.23
C GLY A 458 -21.98 -10.72 -7.03
N VAL A 459 -22.14 -11.72 -6.16
CA VAL A 459 -21.34 -11.88 -4.93
C VAL A 459 -20.00 -12.54 -5.24
N THR A 460 -18.93 -11.75 -5.17
CA THR A 460 -17.53 -12.20 -5.37
C THR A 460 -16.74 -12.40 -4.08
N ASP A 461 -17.35 -12.17 -2.92
CA ASP A 461 -16.71 -12.39 -1.61
C ASP A 461 -16.10 -13.80 -1.51
N LEU A 462 -14.89 -13.85 -0.95
CA LEU A 462 -14.13 -15.08 -0.69
C LEU A 462 -13.79 -15.90 -1.94
N SER A 463 -13.81 -15.31 -3.14
CA SER A 463 -13.49 -16.00 -4.41
C SER A 463 -11.99 -16.13 -4.71
N GLY A 464 -11.14 -15.56 -3.85
CA GLY A 464 -9.70 -15.41 -4.02
C GLY A 464 -9.28 -14.21 -4.86
N GLN A 465 -10.25 -13.51 -5.48
CA GLN A 465 -10.03 -12.57 -6.59
C GLN A 465 -10.13 -11.10 -6.21
N ALA A 466 -10.00 -10.76 -4.92
CA ALA A 466 -10.07 -9.37 -4.46
C ALA A 466 -9.09 -9.10 -3.31
N VAL A 467 -8.43 -7.94 -3.35
CA VAL A 467 -7.21 -7.65 -2.58
C VAL A 467 -7.45 -7.01 -1.21
N GLY A 468 -8.68 -6.65 -0.88
CA GLY A 468 -9.03 -5.94 0.36
C GLY A 468 -8.86 -6.82 1.59
N ALA A 469 -8.65 -6.21 2.76
CA ALA A 469 -8.64 -6.92 4.05
C ALA A 469 -10.06 -7.31 4.52
N LEU A 470 -11.07 -6.56 4.09
CA LEU A 470 -12.49 -6.84 4.25
C LEU A 470 -13.08 -7.25 2.90
N THR A 471 -14.00 -8.22 2.92
CA THR A 471 -14.82 -8.49 1.74
C THR A 471 -15.80 -7.36 1.49
N ALA A 472 -16.44 -7.31 0.32
CA ALA A 472 -17.43 -6.28 0.00
C ALA A 472 -18.63 -6.27 0.97
N HIS A 473 -18.93 -7.40 1.60
CA HIS A 473 -19.93 -7.51 2.66
C HIS A 473 -19.36 -7.41 4.09
N GLY A 474 -18.11 -6.98 4.25
CA GLY A 474 -17.53 -6.70 5.57
C GLY A 474 -17.13 -7.95 6.35
N ILE A 475 -16.97 -9.10 5.69
CA ILE A 475 -16.34 -10.27 6.33
C ILE A 475 -14.86 -9.96 6.51
N LYS A 476 -14.37 -10.09 7.75
CA LYS A 476 -12.95 -9.95 8.08
C LYS A 476 -12.18 -11.12 7.49
N LYS A 477 -11.25 -10.88 6.57
CA LYS A 477 -10.39 -11.93 6.01
C LYS A 477 -9.29 -12.31 7.03
N PRO A 478 -8.58 -13.44 6.84
CA PRO A 478 -7.45 -13.81 7.69
C PRO A 478 -6.44 -12.67 7.93
N VAL A 479 -6.16 -11.86 6.90
CA VAL A 479 -5.26 -10.71 7.02
C VAL A 479 -5.79 -9.62 7.97
N PHE A 480 -7.09 -9.37 8.01
CA PHE A 480 -7.69 -8.42 8.94
C PHE A 480 -7.55 -8.90 10.39
N HIS A 481 -7.75 -10.20 10.63
CA HIS A 481 -7.50 -10.76 11.96
C HIS A 481 -6.02 -10.71 12.36
N ALA A 482 -5.09 -10.88 11.41
CA ALA A 482 -3.67 -10.66 11.65
C ALA A 482 -3.39 -9.20 12.06
N MET A 483 -4.03 -8.22 11.42
CA MET A 483 -3.97 -6.81 11.85
C MET A 483 -4.46 -6.63 13.29
N GLU A 484 -5.57 -7.27 13.68
CA GLU A 484 -6.09 -7.22 15.06
C GLU A 484 -5.09 -7.77 16.09
N PHE A 485 -4.43 -8.90 15.79
CA PHE A 485 -3.43 -9.46 16.70
C PHE A 485 -2.20 -8.58 16.88
N VAL A 486 -1.72 -7.98 15.78
CA VAL A 486 -0.60 -7.05 15.81
C VAL A 486 -0.99 -5.76 16.54
N ASP A 487 -2.18 -5.21 16.27
CA ASP A 487 -2.66 -3.97 16.89
C ASP A 487 -2.86 -4.09 18.41
N GLN A 488 -3.43 -5.21 18.88
CA GLN A 488 -3.57 -5.49 20.32
C GLN A 488 -2.23 -5.48 21.07
N SER A 489 -1.12 -5.57 20.33
CA SER A 489 0.24 -5.59 20.85
C SER A 489 1.04 -4.33 20.50
N SER A 490 0.42 -3.35 19.85
CA SER A 490 1.10 -2.19 19.25
C SER A 490 1.65 -1.19 20.25
N ASP A 491 0.98 -1.04 21.39
CA ASP A 491 1.41 -0.14 22.49
C ASP A 491 2.37 -0.85 23.48
N ALA A 492 2.54 -2.16 23.35
CA ALA A 492 3.47 -2.94 24.16
C ALA A 492 4.91 -2.79 23.66
N GLU A 493 5.88 -2.94 24.57
CA GLU A 493 7.28 -3.03 24.19
C GLU A 493 7.53 -4.30 23.36
N LEU A 494 8.27 -4.13 22.26
CA LEU A 494 8.66 -5.25 21.41
C LEU A 494 9.82 -5.99 22.04
N LEU A 495 9.74 -7.31 22.02
CA LEU A 495 10.88 -8.15 22.32
C LEU A 495 11.68 -8.34 21.04
N GLN A 496 13.00 -8.35 21.17
CA GLN A 496 13.87 -8.65 20.05
C GLN A 496 13.65 -10.10 19.59
N VAL A 497 13.33 -10.28 18.31
CA VAL A 497 13.23 -11.58 17.65
C VAL A 497 14.42 -11.71 16.70
N GLU A 498 15.37 -12.58 17.04
CA GLU A 498 16.48 -12.91 16.16
C GLU A 498 16.02 -13.98 15.17
N ILE A 499 15.99 -13.60 13.89
CA ILE A 499 15.74 -14.48 12.77
C ILE A 499 17.08 -14.75 12.08
N PRO A 500 17.33 -15.98 11.59
CA PRO A 500 18.54 -16.28 10.82
C PRO A 500 18.71 -15.33 9.63
N THR A 501 19.93 -14.85 9.40
CA THR A 501 20.22 -13.86 8.34
C THR A 501 19.85 -14.33 6.94
N ASN A 502 19.70 -15.64 6.73
CA ASN A 502 19.39 -16.32 5.48
C ASN A 502 17.94 -16.84 5.42
N GLU A 503 17.06 -16.43 6.33
CA GLU A 503 15.67 -16.88 6.37
C GLU A 503 14.73 -15.87 5.70
N TYR A 504 14.27 -16.22 4.50
CA TYR A 504 13.50 -15.34 3.64
C TYR A 504 11.97 -15.42 3.87
N ALA A 505 11.48 -16.52 4.45
CA ALA A 505 10.06 -16.83 4.55
C ALA A 505 9.47 -16.61 5.95
N LEU A 506 10.27 -16.83 7.00
CA LEU A 506 9.77 -16.70 8.36
C LEU A 506 9.74 -15.23 8.81
N GLY A 507 8.57 -14.80 9.26
CA GLY A 507 8.35 -13.57 10.02
C GLY A 507 8.01 -13.91 11.46
N GLY A 508 8.42 -13.07 12.41
CA GLY A 508 8.15 -13.28 13.82
C GLY A 508 8.02 -11.95 14.57
N LEU A 509 6.96 -11.83 15.37
CA LEU A 509 6.72 -10.72 16.28
C LEU A 509 6.54 -11.29 17.69
N ALA A 510 7.19 -10.67 18.68
CA ALA A 510 7.05 -11.05 20.08
C ALA A 510 6.78 -9.81 20.94
N THR A 511 5.76 -9.87 21.78
CA THR A 511 5.29 -8.72 22.57
C THR A 511 4.76 -9.15 23.93
N MET A 512 4.95 -8.31 24.94
CA MET A 512 4.36 -8.52 26.26
C MET A 512 2.99 -7.84 26.33
N VAL A 513 1.92 -8.62 26.28
CA VAL A 513 0.53 -8.13 26.29
C VAL A 513 -0.03 -8.21 27.71
N ARG A 514 -0.79 -7.18 28.11
CA ARG A 514 -1.55 -7.19 29.37
C ARG A 514 -2.97 -7.71 29.11
N ALA A 515 -3.24 -8.95 29.48
CA ALA A 515 -4.62 -9.40 29.66
C ALA A 515 -5.12 -8.88 31.02
N ASP A 516 -6.03 -7.90 31.01
CA ASP A 516 -7.03 -7.64 32.07
C ASP A 516 -6.69 -8.04 33.53
N PHE A 517 -5.71 -7.36 34.14
CA PHE A 517 -5.25 -7.54 35.53
C PHE A 517 -4.62 -8.93 35.85
N ARG A 518 -4.25 -9.70 34.84
CA ARG A 518 -3.42 -10.92 34.98
C ARG A 518 -1.93 -10.61 34.87
N GLU A 519 -1.11 -11.62 35.19
CA GLU A 519 0.33 -11.63 34.92
C GLU A 519 0.60 -11.29 33.43
N PRO A 520 1.74 -10.64 33.10
CA PRO A 520 2.11 -10.34 31.72
C PRO A 520 2.10 -11.60 30.85
N GLN A 521 1.42 -11.58 29.70
CA GLN A 521 1.43 -12.67 28.74
C GLN A 521 2.33 -12.34 27.56
N LEU A 522 3.18 -13.26 27.15
CA LEU A 522 3.94 -13.15 25.92
C LEU A 522 3.04 -13.58 24.75
N ARG A 523 2.81 -12.69 23.80
CA ARG A 523 2.22 -13.04 22.50
C ARG A 523 3.31 -13.19 21.46
N LEU A 524 3.32 -14.36 20.82
CA LEU A 524 4.16 -14.68 19.69
C LEU A 524 3.30 -14.83 18.43
N ILE A 525 3.61 -14.06 17.38
CA ILE A 525 2.96 -14.15 16.07
C ILE A 525 4.03 -14.58 15.08
N LEU A 526 3.87 -15.77 14.49
CA LEU A 526 4.79 -16.31 13.50
C LEU A 526 4.09 -16.40 12.14
N ALA A 527 4.83 -16.13 11.08
CA ALA A 527 4.41 -16.31 9.71
C ALA A 527 5.39 -17.20 8.95
N ASN A 528 4.86 -18.01 8.03
CA ASN A 528 5.62 -18.72 7.01
C ASN A 528 5.14 -18.23 5.64
N ASP A 529 5.65 -17.07 5.21
CA ASP A 529 5.33 -16.42 3.93
C ASP A 529 6.24 -16.98 2.84
N VAL A 530 5.68 -17.74 1.89
CA VAL A 530 6.50 -18.48 0.93
C VAL A 530 7.15 -17.52 -0.06
N VAL A 531 8.45 -17.72 -0.31
CA VAL A 531 9.20 -16.91 -1.25
C VAL A 531 9.29 -17.56 -2.62
N GLU A 532 9.22 -16.76 -3.67
CA GLU A 532 9.32 -17.26 -5.02
C GLU A 532 10.75 -17.77 -5.38
N PRO A 533 10.89 -18.99 -5.93
CA PRO A 533 12.20 -19.56 -6.27
C PRO A 533 13.02 -18.72 -7.25
N GLN A 534 12.36 -18.04 -8.20
CA GLN A 534 13.02 -17.13 -9.13
C GLN A 534 13.67 -15.94 -8.44
N TRP A 535 13.02 -15.38 -7.42
CA TRP A 535 13.55 -14.26 -6.66
C TRP A 535 14.79 -14.71 -5.87
N ILE A 536 14.73 -15.86 -5.22
CA ILE A 536 15.86 -16.47 -4.49
C ILE A 536 17.05 -16.71 -5.42
N PHE A 537 16.81 -17.28 -6.61
CA PHE A 537 17.87 -17.50 -7.60
C PHE A 537 18.54 -16.19 -8.03
N GLN A 538 17.74 -15.17 -8.34
CA GLN A 538 18.25 -13.86 -8.77
C GLN A 538 19.07 -13.20 -7.66
N LYS A 539 18.56 -13.17 -6.42
CA LYS A 539 19.27 -12.57 -5.29
C LYS A 539 20.54 -13.32 -4.92
N ALA A 540 20.53 -14.66 -4.93
CA ALA A 540 21.73 -15.44 -4.68
C ALA A 540 22.83 -15.22 -5.75
N CYS A 541 22.43 -14.99 -7.01
CA CYS A 541 23.35 -14.59 -8.07
C CYS A 541 23.95 -13.20 -7.79
N GLU A 542 23.10 -12.22 -7.47
CA GLU A 542 23.50 -10.82 -7.21
C GLU A 542 24.45 -10.71 -6.00
N GLU A 543 24.14 -11.41 -4.91
CA GLU A 543 24.96 -11.47 -3.68
C GLU A 543 26.43 -11.84 -3.97
N LYS A 544 26.65 -12.64 -5.02
CA LYS A 544 27.97 -13.15 -5.40
C LYS A 544 28.53 -12.48 -6.67
N GLY A 545 27.95 -11.34 -7.05
CA GLY A 545 28.43 -10.49 -8.13
C GLY A 545 28.09 -10.98 -9.54
N LEU A 546 27.17 -11.94 -9.68
CA LEU A 546 26.63 -12.32 -10.98
C LEU A 546 25.45 -11.44 -11.33
N LYS A 547 25.36 -11.08 -12.62
CA LYS A 547 24.19 -10.38 -13.17
C LYS A 547 23.15 -11.41 -13.62
N PRO A 548 21.99 -11.53 -12.95
CA PRO A 548 21.02 -12.57 -13.26
C PRO A 548 20.58 -12.56 -14.72
N GLY A 549 20.37 -11.40 -15.33
CA GLY A 549 20.00 -11.31 -16.75
C GLY A 549 21.07 -11.87 -17.71
N GLU A 550 22.36 -11.67 -17.42
CA GLU A 550 23.45 -12.23 -18.24
C GLU A 550 23.60 -13.74 -18.03
N VAL A 551 23.36 -14.20 -16.79
CA VAL A 551 23.31 -15.63 -16.45
C VAL A 551 22.16 -16.29 -17.21
N LEU A 552 20.95 -15.73 -17.12
CA LEU A 552 19.76 -16.29 -17.74
C LEU A 552 19.85 -16.36 -19.26
N ARG A 553 20.39 -15.34 -19.93
CA ARG A 553 20.61 -15.39 -21.39
C ARG A 553 21.59 -16.49 -21.82
N ARG A 554 22.57 -16.83 -20.97
CA ARG A 554 23.51 -17.94 -21.23
C ARG A 554 22.85 -19.29 -20.99
N ILE A 555 22.00 -19.41 -19.96
CA ILE A 555 21.31 -20.66 -19.62
C ILE A 555 20.15 -20.95 -20.58
N PHE A 556 19.37 -19.93 -20.92
CA PHE A 556 18.17 -19.99 -21.74
C PHE A 556 18.27 -18.97 -22.89
N PRO A 557 19.01 -19.28 -23.97
CA PRO A 557 19.09 -18.41 -25.13
C PRO A 557 17.68 -18.10 -25.69
N GLY A 558 17.35 -16.82 -25.82
CA GLY A 558 16.01 -16.36 -26.25
C GLY A 558 15.00 -16.13 -25.13
N MET A 559 15.37 -16.37 -23.85
CA MET A 559 14.51 -16.09 -22.70
C MET A 559 15.14 -15.01 -21.81
N PRO A 560 14.57 -13.78 -21.77
CA PRO A 560 15.19 -12.67 -21.06
C PRO A 560 14.94 -12.67 -19.54
N SER A 561 13.90 -13.35 -19.04
CA SER A 561 13.58 -13.42 -17.60
C SER A 561 12.91 -14.74 -17.20
N LEU A 562 12.97 -15.09 -15.90
CA LEU A 562 12.28 -16.24 -15.31
C LEU A 562 10.84 -15.92 -14.85
N GLU A 563 10.47 -14.64 -14.83
CA GLU A 563 9.23 -14.14 -14.23
C GLU A 563 7.96 -14.67 -14.92
N PHE A 564 8.07 -15.06 -16.18
CA PHE A 564 6.94 -15.56 -16.98
C PHE A 564 6.87 -17.10 -17.06
N LEU A 565 7.79 -17.81 -16.40
CA LEU A 565 7.77 -19.27 -16.41
C LEU A 565 6.74 -19.79 -15.41
N PRO A 566 5.87 -20.74 -15.80
CA PRO A 566 5.09 -21.51 -14.84
C PRO A 566 6.04 -22.14 -13.81
N GLN A 567 5.62 -22.14 -12.54
CA GLN A 567 6.46 -22.64 -11.44
C GLN A 567 6.96 -24.07 -11.71
N GLU A 568 6.12 -24.95 -12.25
CA GLU A 568 6.52 -26.33 -12.62
C GLU A 568 7.69 -26.36 -13.61
N THR A 569 7.64 -25.53 -14.65
CA THR A 569 8.69 -25.38 -15.65
C THR A 569 9.97 -24.83 -15.02
N LEU A 570 9.83 -23.84 -14.13
CA LEU A 570 10.96 -23.25 -13.42
C LEU A 570 11.67 -24.29 -12.53
N VAL A 571 10.91 -25.07 -11.77
CA VAL A 571 11.44 -26.14 -10.92
C VAL A 571 12.14 -27.21 -11.75
N ALA A 572 11.51 -27.67 -12.84
CA ALA A 572 12.13 -28.64 -13.74
C ALA A 572 13.44 -28.12 -14.32
N ASN A 573 13.49 -26.86 -14.72
CA ASN A 573 14.69 -26.20 -15.20
C ASN A 573 15.79 -26.15 -14.14
N PHE A 574 15.48 -25.75 -12.90
CA PHE A 574 16.47 -25.76 -11.82
C PHE A 574 17.00 -27.16 -11.52
N GLN A 575 16.16 -28.19 -11.54
CA GLN A 575 16.59 -29.59 -11.37
C GLN A 575 17.51 -30.06 -12.50
N ILE A 576 17.20 -29.70 -13.75
CA ILE A 576 18.05 -30.00 -14.92
C ILE A 576 19.42 -29.32 -14.76
N LEU A 577 19.44 -28.05 -14.35
CA LEU A 577 20.67 -27.30 -14.17
C LEU A 577 21.51 -27.85 -13.01
N ALA A 578 20.89 -28.23 -11.89
CA ALA A 578 21.56 -28.88 -10.77
C ALA A 578 22.25 -30.20 -11.18
N GLY A 579 21.72 -30.89 -12.20
CA GLY A 579 22.28 -32.15 -12.73
C GLY A 579 23.41 -32.00 -13.75
N LYS A 580 23.76 -30.78 -14.18
CA LYS A 580 24.78 -30.55 -15.22
C LYS A 580 26.19 -30.83 -14.72
N SER A 581 26.98 -31.51 -15.54
CA SER A 581 28.41 -31.73 -15.31
C SER A 581 29.23 -30.47 -15.52
N SER A 582 30.45 -30.47 -14.98
CA SER A 582 31.42 -29.38 -15.18
C SER A 582 31.66 -29.05 -16.66
N ALA A 583 31.77 -30.07 -17.51
CA ALA A 583 32.00 -29.91 -18.95
C ALA A 583 30.80 -29.27 -19.67
N GLU A 584 29.57 -29.59 -19.26
CA GLU A 584 28.36 -28.98 -19.83
C GLU A 584 28.26 -27.50 -19.49
N TRP A 585 28.57 -27.12 -18.24
CA TRP A 585 28.60 -25.71 -17.83
C TRP A 585 29.72 -24.93 -18.55
N GLU A 586 30.89 -25.53 -18.76
CA GLU A 586 31.98 -24.93 -19.54
C GLU A 586 31.58 -24.72 -21.00
N ALA A 587 30.87 -25.68 -21.60
CA ALA A 587 30.33 -25.56 -22.95
C ALA A 587 29.30 -24.41 -23.08
N MET A 588 28.65 -24.03 -21.98
CA MET A 588 27.74 -22.88 -21.89
C MET A 588 28.46 -21.55 -21.59
N GLY A 589 29.80 -21.56 -21.48
CA GLY A 589 30.61 -20.37 -21.28
C GLY A 589 30.72 -19.89 -19.83
N PHE A 590 30.46 -20.76 -18.85
CA PHE A 590 30.63 -20.43 -17.43
C PHE A 590 31.99 -20.85 -16.89
N THR A 591 32.64 -19.92 -16.16
CA THR A 591 33.89 -20.17 -15.44
C THR A 591 33.69 -21.10 -14.22
N GLN A 592 34.78 -21.60 -13.63
CA GLN A 592 34.71 -22.39 -12.40
C GLN A 592 34.04 -21.62 -11.24
N THR A 593 34.38 -20.35 -11.08
CA THR A 593 33.80 -19.48 -10.04
C THR A 593 32.30 -19.28 -10.26
N GLU A 594 31.89 -18.92 -11.48
CA GLU A 594 30.46 -18.74 -11.81
C GLU A 594 29.67 -20.03 -11.57
N ARG A 595 30.21 -21.20 -11.94
CA ARG A 595 29.56 -22.50 -11.69
C ARG A 595 29.31 -22.75 -10.22
N SER A 596 30.28 -22.44 -9.35
CA SER A 596 30.11 -22.61 -7.90
C SER A 596 29.02 -21.69 -7.35
N ILE A 597 28.92 -20.46 -7.87
CA ILE A 597 27.88 -19.50 -7.49
C ILE A 597 26.51 -19.99 -7.96
N LEU A 598 26.41 -20.45 -9.21
CA LEU A 598 25.17 -20.93 -9.80
C LEU A 598 24.65 -22.19 -9.12
N SER A 599 25.53 -23.14 -8.78
CA SER A 599 25.13 -24.34 -8.03
C SER A 599 24.46 -23.97 -6.71
N ASP A 600 25.09 -23.09 -5.92
CA ASP A 600 24.51 -22.62 -4.66
C ASP A 600 23.20 -21.83 -4.89
N SER A 601 23.13 -21.00 -5.93
CA SER A 601 21.92 -20.23 -6.26
C SER A 601 20.75 -21.15 -6.64
N ILE A 602 21.02 -22.22 -7.40
CA ILE A 602 20.03 -23.23 -7.79
C ILE A 602 19.59 -24.04 -6.57
N ASP A 603 20.51 -24.46 -5.71
CA ASP A 603 20.19 -25.22 -4.50
C ASP A 603 19.27 -24.42 -3.57
N ARG A 604 19.53 -23.12 -3.40
CA ARG A 604 18.65 -22.21 -2.64
C ARG A 604 17.27 -22.07 -3.28
N ALA A 605 17.21 -21.92 -4.60
CA ALA A 605 15.93 -21.84 -5.31
C ALA A 605 15.10 -23.12 -5.14
N LEU A 606 15.74 -24.30 -5.27
CA LEU A 606 15.09 -25.58 -5.01
C LEU A 606 14.65 -25.73 -3.55
N LYS A 607 15.36 -25.13 -2.60
CA LYS A 607 14.93 -25.09 -1.20
C LYS A 607 13.67 -24.24 -1.00
N ALA A 608 13.55 -23.10 -1.69
CA ALA A 608 12.34 -22.28 -1.64
C ALA A 608 11.11 -23.05 -2.15
N VAL A 609 11.28 -23.88 -3.19
CA VAL A 609 10.24 -24.81 -3.66
C VAL A 609 9.83 -25.80 -2.57
N GLU A 610 10.78 -26.34 -1.82
CA GLU A 610 10.49 -27.26 -0.72
C GLU A 610 9.68 -26.57 0.39
N VAL A 611 10.05 -25.35 0.78
CA VAL A 611 9.33 -24.54 1.77
C VAL A 611 7.89 -24.23 1.31
N GLY A 612 7.70 -23.98 0.01
CA GLY A 612 6.38 -23.69 -0.56
C GLY A 612 5.48 -24.92 -0.75
N SER A 613 6.00 -26.14 -0.65
CA SER A 613 5.25 -27.36 -1.04
C SER A 613 4.79 -28.24 0.12
N LYS A 614 5.30 -28.02 1.33
CA LYS A 614 4.93 -28.83 2.51
C LYS A 614 5.15 -28.07 3.81
N PRO A 615 4.48 -28.49 4.91
CA PRO A 615 4.75 -27.92 6.21
C PRO A 615 6.22 -28.07 6.61
N ARG A 616 6.80 -27.01 7.18
CA ARG A 616 8.16 -26.98 7.71
C ARG A 616 8.16 -27.00 9.23
N LYS A 617 9.16 -27.65 9.83
CA LYS A 617 9.38 -27.54 11.28
C LYS A 617 9.94 -26.16 11.60
N VAL A 618 9.45 -25.54 12.65
CA VAL A 618 9.91 -24.27 13.22
C VAL A 618 10.12 -24.48 14.71
N SER A 619 11.22 -23.94 15.22
CA SER A 619 11.59 -23.94 16.62
C SER A 619 11.75 -22.48 17.07
N VAL A 620 11.26 -22.17 18.26
CA VAL A 620 11.35 -20.83 18.85
C VAL A 620 11.94 -20.97 20.24
N ARG A 621 13.16 -20.48 20.41
CA ARG A 621 13.85 -20.46 21.69
C ARG A 621 13.52 -19.16 22.42
N LEU A 622 12.87 -19.27 23.57
CA LEU A 622 12.55 -18.16 24.46
C LEU A 622 13.69 -17.97 25.46
N GLU A 623 14.67 -17.14 25.12
CA GLU A 623 15.91 -17.07 25.88
C GLU A 623 15.67 -16.57 27.31
N GLY A 624 15.98 -17.45 28.27
CA GLY A 624 15.79 -17.18 29.70
C GLY A 624 14.40 -17.55 30.24
N ALA A 625 13.56 -18.23 29.45
CA ALA A 625 12.30 -18.77 29.93
C ALA A 625 12.49 -20.06 30.73
N GLU A 626 11.74 -20.19 31.81
CA GLU A 626 11.51 -21.45 32.52
C GLU A 626 9.99 -21.66 32.64
N ASP A 627 9.55 -22.92 32.68
CA ASP A 627 8.14 -23.29 32.90
C ASP A 627 7.14 -22.61 31.94
N VAL A 628 7.44 -22.60 30.65
CA VAL A 628 6.58 -22.00 29.60
C VAL A 628 5.21 -22.70 29.53
N ILE A 629 4.15 -21.90 29.66
CA ILE A 629 2.75 -22.37 29.53
C ILE A 629 2.13 -21.74 28.29
N VAL A 630 1.52 -22.56 27.43
CA VAL A 630 0.74 -22.08 26.28
C VAL A 630 -0.71 -21.91 26.71
N ASP A 631 -1.21 -20.67 26.67
CA ASP A 631 -2.57 -20.32 27.09
C ASP A 631 -3.59 -20.52 25.96
N GLY A 632 -3.17 -20.36 24.71
CA GLY A 632 -4.01 -20.69 23.57
C GLY A 632 -3.39 -20.31 22.24
N VAL A 633 -3.84 -21.00 21.20
CA VAL A 633 -3.27 -20.91 19.87
C VAL A 633 -4.34 -20.53 18.85
N SER A 634 -4.02 -19.67 17.90
CA SER A 634 -4.83 -19.43 16.70
C SER A 634 -3.98 -19.67 15.46
N ARG A 635 -4.38 -20.65 14.65
CA ARG A 635 -3.76 -20.93 13.34
C ARG A 635 -4.61 -20.38 12.21
N PHE A 636 -3.96 -19.82 11.20
CA PHE A 636 -4.58 -19.55 9.91
C PHE A 636 -3.79 -20.30 8.86
N ASP A 637 -4.41 -21.34 8.32
CA ASP A 637 -3.92 -22.17 7.23
C ASP A 637 -5.12 -22.71 6.45
N ASP A 638 -4.90 -23.60 5.48
CA ASP A 638 -6.00 -24.18 4.71
C ASP A 638 -7.02 -24.93 5.59
N SER A 639 -6.62 -25.48 6.74
CA SER A 639 -7.50 -26.25 7.62
C SER A 639 -8.05 -25.50 8.83
N HIS A 640 -7.44 -24.37 9.22
CA HIS A 640 -7.79 -23.61 10.43
C HIS A 640 -8.06 -22.15 10.08
N ASN A 641 -9.20 -21.62 10.56
CA ASN A 641 -9.63 -20.25 10.29
C ASN A 641 -9.61 -19.85 8.79
N SER A 642 -9.85 -20.82 7.90
CA SER A 642 -9.90 -20.62 6.44
C SER A 642 -11.29 -20.17 6.00
N LEU A 643 -11.47 -18.85 5.85
CA LEU A 643 -12.74 -18.30 5.35
C LEU A 643 -12.96 -18.59 3.87
N LEU A 644 -11.89 -18.68 3.08
CA LEU A 644 -11.93 -19.13 1.69
C LEU A 644 -12.66 -20.48 1.56
N GLN A 645 -12.31 -21.47 2.40
CA GLN A 645 -12.97 -22.78 2.39
C GLN A 645 -14.39 -22.75 2.95
N ALA A 646 -14.74 -21.76 3.77
CA ALA A 646 -16.09 -21.58 4.26
C ALA A 646 -17.05 -21.02 3.20
N ARG A 647 -16.56 -20.51 2.06
CA ARG A 647 -17.37 -19.80 1.06
C ARG A 647 -18.59 -20.58 0.60
N GLU A 648 -18.46 -21.85 0.22
CA GLU A 648 -19.61 -22.63 -0.30
C GLU A 648 -20.77 -22.68 0.70
N ARG A 649 -20.45 -22.76 2.00
CA ARG A 649 -21.43 -22.74 3.09
C ARG A 649 -22.04 -21.34 3.30
N LEU A 650 -21.26 -20.28 3.10
CA LEU A 650 -21.68 -18.89 3.32
C LEU A 650 -22.43 -18.28 2.12
N LEU A 651 -22.19 -18.79 0.91
CA LEU A 651 -22.71 -18.22 -0.34
C LEU A 651 -24.24 -18.05 -0.37
N PRO A 652 -25.08 -18.96 0.16
CA PRO A 652 -26.52 -18.73 0.21
C PRO A 652 -26.92 -17.52 1.06
N GLN A 653 -26.23 -17.31 2.19
CA GLN A 653 -26.48 -16.16 3.08
C GLN A 653 -25.98 -14.86 2.44
N LEU A 654 -24.81 -14.88 1.80
CA LEU A 654 -24.29 -13.74 1.05
C LEU A 654 -25.24 -13.30 -0.06
N ASN A 655 -25.76 -14.23 -0.87
CA ASN A 655 -26.73 -13.89 -1.92
C ASN A 655 -28.02 -13.27 -1.36
N GLN A 656 -28.48 -13.75 -0.19
CA GLN A 656 -29.65 -13.17 0.46
C GLN A 656 -29.39 -11.74 0.95
N LEU A 657 -28.22 -11.50 1.53
CA LEU A 657 -27.82 -10.17 2.00
C LEU A 657 -27.60 -9.19 0.85
N GLU A 658 -26.94 -9.62 -0.24
CA GLU A 658 -26.82 -8.83 -1.46
C GLU A 658 -28.19 -8.45 -2.01
N SER A 659 -29.13 -9.40 -2.07
CA SER A 659 -30.50 -9.13 -2.55
C SER A 659 -31.22 -8.10 -1.66
N LEU A 660 -31.03 -8.17 -0.33
CA LEU A 660 -31.61 -7.22 0.61
C LEU A 660 -30.96 -5.84 0.48
N ALA A 661 -29.63 -5.78 0.37
CA ALA A 661 -28.88 -4.54 0.21
C ALA A 661 -29.28 -3.81 -1.09
N GLN A 662 -29.42 -4.55 -2.20
CA GLN A 662 -29.94 -4.04 -3.47
C GLN A 662 -31.34 -3.44 -3.31
N LEU A 663 -32.26 -4.18 -2.69
CA LEU A 663 -33.64 -3.72 -2.49
C LEU A 663 -33.71 -2.47 -1.58
N ASN A 664 -32.94 -2.45 -0.50
CA ASN A 664 -32.88 -1.30 0.41
C ASN A 664 -32.31 -0.07 -0.28
N SER A 665 -31.32 -0.25 -1.16
CA SER A 665 -30.73 0.83 -1.97
C SER A 665 -31.72 1.37 -3.01
N VAL A 666 -32.49 0.50 -3.65
CA VAL A 666 -33.61 0.90 -4.53
C VAL A 666 -34.63 1.74 -3.75
N ASN A 667 -35.01 1.29 -2.55
CA ASN A 667 -35.96 2.01 -1.71
C ASN A 667 -35.42 3.38 -1.29
N ALA A 668 -34.16 3.48 -0.88
CA ALA A 668 -33.52 4.74 -0.51
C ALA A 668 -33.52 5.75 -1.66
N VAL A 669 -33.20 5.31 -2.88
CA VAL A 669 -33.31 6.16 -4.07
C VAL A 669 -34.74 6.59 -4.32
N CYS A 670 -35.69 5.65 -4.29
CA CYS A 670 -37.11 5.96 -4.54
C CYS A 670 -37.65 6.98 -3.53
N ASP A 671 -37.31 6.82 -2.25
CA ASP A 671 -37.74 7.73 -1.19
C ASP A 671 -37.08 9.10 -1.35
N ARG A 672 -35.80 9.16 -1.76
CA ARG A 672 -35.10 10.42 -2.08
C ARG A 672 -35.72 11.14 -3.28
N LEU A 673 -36.11 10.41 -4.32
CA LEU A 673 -36.81 10.96 -5.49
C LEU A 673 -38.21 11.46 -5.14
N ALA A 674 -38.95 10.68 -4.34
CA ALA A 674 -40.28 11.06 -3.87
C ALA A 674 -40.24 12.34 -3.02
N ALA A 675 -39.22 12.50 -2.16
CA ALA A 675 -38.98 13.74 -1.41
C ALA A 675 -38.74 14.96 -2.32
N ASN A 676 -38.31 14.73 -3.56
CA ASN A 676 -38.11 15.75 -4.59
C ASN A 676 -39.27 15.83 -5.61
N GLY A 677 -40.41 15.18 -5.31
CA GLY A 677 -41.61 15.22 -6.16
C GLY A 677 -41.54 14.33 -7.41
N ILE A 678 -40.55 13.44 -7.51
CA ILE A 678 -40.38 12.50 -8.62
C ILE A 678 -40.88 11.12 -8.19
N ASN A 679 -41.95 10.64 -8.80
CA ASN A 679 -42.43 9.28 -8.60
C ASN A 679 -41.75 8.32 -9.58
N VAL A 680 -41.20 7.23 -9.07
CA VAL A 680 -40.59 6.17 -9.90
C VAL A 680 -41.69 5.24 -10.42
N PRO A 681 -41.92 5.16 -11.75
CA PRO A 681 -42.94 4.28 -12.32
C PRO A 681 -42.61 2.82 -12.06
N GLY A 682 -43.62 2.02 -11.68
CA GLY A 682 -43.44 0.58 -11.52
C GLY A 682 -42.55 0.17 -10.34
N ARG A 683 -42.40 1.03 -9.31
CA ARG A 683 -41.59 0.78 -8.10
C ARG A 683 -41.69 -0.65 -7.58
N ASP A 684 -42.91 -1.18 -7.44
CA ASP A 684 -43.13 -2.52 -6.86
C ASP A 684 -42.52 -3.67 -7.68
N ALA A 685 -42.14 -3.42 -8.93
CA ALA A 685 -41.49 -4.38 -9.82
C ALA A 685 -39.96 -4.24 -9.86
N ILE A 686 -39.38 -3.20 -9.23
CA ILE A 686 -37.93 -2.95 -9.22
C ILE A 686 -37.31 -3.76 -8.08
N GLN A 687 -36.47 -4.73 -8.41
CA GLN A 687 -35.86 -5.63 -7.42
C GLN A 687 -34.39 -5.34 -7.15
N ASP A 688 -33.69 -4.68 -8.09
CA ASP A 688 -32.27 -4.37 -7.97
C ASP A 688 -31.88 -3.04 -8.64
N GLY A 689 -30.60 -2.70 -8.56
CA GLY A 689 -30.05 -1.50 -9.19
C GLY A 689 -30.20 -1.49 -10.72
N SER A 690 -30.10 -2.64 -11.39
CA SER A 690 -30.23 -2.70 -12.85
C SER A 690 -31.64 -2.32 -13.30
N ASP A 691 -32.65 -2.89 -12.64
CA ASP A 691 -34.06 -2.53 -12.87
C ASP A 691 -34.31 -1.03 -12.61
N LEU A 692 -33.70 -0.49 -11.54
CA LEU A 692 -33.83 0.91 -11.16
C LEU A 692 -33.25 1.83 -12.23
N PHE A 693 -31.98 1.65 -12.61
CA PHE A 693 -31.32 2.53 -13.57
C PHE A 693 -31.97 2.44 -14.96
N ASN A 694 -32.43 1.26 -15.39
CA ASN A 694 -33.21 1.11 -16.61
C ASN A 694 -34.55 1.87 -16.55
N SER A 695 -35.25 1.82 -15.42
CA SER A 695 -36.51 2.53 -15.22
C SER A 695 -36.33 4.05 -15.24
N LEU A 696 -35.21 4.54 -14.70
CA LEU A 696 -34.90 5.97 -14.60
C LEU A 696 -34.35 6.56 -15.90
N GLN A 697 -33.68 5.77 -16.74
CA GLN A 697 -33.12 6.23 -18.02
C GLN A 697 -34.17 6.89 -18.92
N ASN A 698 -35.42 6.44 -18.84
CA ASN A 698 -36.53 6.93 -19.65
C ASN A 698 -37.19 8.22 -19.11
N LEU A 699 -36.76 8.73 -17.95
CA LEU A 699 -37.37 9.90 -17.30
C LEU A 699 -36.73 11.23 -17.68
N GLY A 700 -35.68 11.24 -18.50
CA GLY A 700 -35.04 12.49 -18.97
C GLY A 700 -34.48 13.35 -17.83
N LEU A 701 -33.92 12.72 -16.79
CA LEU A 701 -33.41 13.39 -15.60
C LEU A 701 -32.17 14.22 -15.92
N SER A 702 -32.02 15.37 -15.27
CA SER A 702 -30.79 16.18 -15.37
C SER A 702 -29.59 15.47 -14.74
N GLU A 703 -28.37 15.75 -15.22
CA GLU A 703 -27.10 15.22 -14.68
C GLU A 703 -26.95 15.31 -13.14
N PRO A 704 -27.29 16.44 -12.48
CA PRO A 704 -27.20 16.53 -11.02
C PRO A 704 -28.10 15.53 -10.30
N ILE A 705 -29.29 15.26 -10.83
CA ILE A 705 -30.23 14.29 -10.27
C ILE A 705 -29.71 12.86 -10.51
N GLN A 706 -29.16 12.57 -11.70
CA GLN A 706 -28.54 11.27 -11.98
C GLN A 706 -27.35 11.01 -11.04
N SER A 707 -26.50 12.00 -10.82
CA SER A 707 -25.37 11.91 -9.88
C SER A 707 -25.84 11.68 -8.45
N LEU A 708 -26.88 12.39 -8.00
CA LEU A 708 -27.49 12.18 -6.68
C LEU A 708 -28.04 10.75 -6.53
N ILE A 709 -28.72 10.23 -7.55
CA ILE A 709 -29.26 8.87 -7.54
C ILE A 709 -28.14 7.85 -7.41
N SER A 710 -27.12 7.93 -8.28
CA SER A 710 -25.98 7.02 -8.25
C SER A 710 -25.24 7.07 -6.91
N ALA A 711 -25.04 8.27 -6.36
CA ALA A 711 -24.40 8.46 -5.05
C ALA A 711 -25.26 7.88 -3.90
N THR A 712 -26.58 8.12 -3.91
CA THR A 712 -27.50 7.58 -2.89
C THR A 712 -27.54 6.06 -2.96
N PHE A 713 -27.70 5.51 -4.16
CA PHE A 713 -27.73 4.07 -4.37
C PHE A 713 -26.44 3.41 -3.89
N LYS A 714 -25.28 3.90 -4.37
CA LYS A 714 -23.98 3.33 -4.02
C LYS A 714 -23.72 3.41 -2.51
N LYS A 715 -23.97 4.57 -1.89
CA LYS A 715 -23.77 4.76 -0.46
C LYS A 715 -24.61 3.77 0.36
N THR A 716 -25.91 3.68 0.09
CA THR A 716 -26.79 2.76 0.81
C THR A 716 -26.41 1.30 0.56
N LEU A 717 -26.05 0.95 -0.67
CA LEU A 717 -25.64 -0.42 -1.01
C LEU A 717 -24.42 -0.84 -0.21
N ASP A 718 -23.43 0.04 -0.15
CA ASP A 718 -22.18 -0.20 0.58
C ASP A 718 -22.43 -0.30 2.09
N GLU A 719 -23.25 0.59 2.67
CA GLU A 719 -23.62 0.56 4.10
C GLU A 719 -24.39 -0.72 4.47
N GLU A 720 -25.37 -1.11 3.66
CA GLU A 720 -26.19 -2.31 3.88
C GLU A 720 -25.37 -3.60 3.76
N ARG A 721 -24.44 -3.67 2.79
CA ARG A 721 -23.52 -4.80 2.63
C ARG A 721 -22.65 -5.00 3.88
N LEU A 722 -22.09 -3.92 4.42
CA LEU A 722 -21.17 -3.96 5.54
C LEU A 722 -21.85 -4.22 6.91
N GLY A 723 -23.16 -4.03 7.01
CA GLY A 723 -23.92 -4.25 8.24
C GLY A 723 -24.26 -5.72 8.56
N GLY A 724 -24.10 -6.64 7.60
CA GLY A 724 -24.69 -7.99 7.66
C GLY A 724 -23.92 -9.07 8.43
N PHE A 725 -22.64 -8.86 8.77
CA PHE A 725 -21.73 -9.97 9.10
C PHE A 725 -21.02 -9.92 10.46
N ASN A 726 -21.48 -9.07 11.38
CA ASN A 726 -20.94 -9.00 12.74
C ASN A 726 -20.92 -10.34 13.48
N THR A 727 -21.91 -11.21 13.24
CA THR A 727 -21.97 -12.55 13.86
C THR A 727 -20.93 -13.51 13.33
N ILE A 728 -20.66 -13.52 12.01
CA ILE A 728 -19.58 -14.34 11.45
C ILE A 728 -18.23 -13.85 11.96
N ASN A 729 -18.01 -12.54 11.94
CA ASN A 729 -16.77 -11.95 12.42
C ASN A 729 -16.52 -12.23 13.92
N ALA A 730 -17.56 -12.45 14.72
CA ALA A 730 -17.43 -12.81 16.14
C ALA A 730 -17.04 -14.27 16.39
N ASP A 731 -17.34 -15.17 15.43
CA ASP A 731 -16.98 -16.58 15.50
C ASP A 731 -15.54 -16.86 15.04
N PHE A 732 -14.79 -15.85 14.59
CA PHE A 732 -13.40 -15.99 14.16
C PHE A 732 -12.47 -14.98 14.88
N PRO A 733 -11.22 -15.35 15.16
CA PRO A 733 -10.63 -16.66 14.95
C PRO A 733 -10.96 -17.66 16.06
N GLN A 734 -11.11 -18.92 15.67
CA GLN A 734 -11.18 -20.05 16.58
C GLN A 734 -9.81 -20.28 17.24
N ARG A 735 -9.84 -20.65 18.53
CA ARG A 735 -8.66 -20.98 19.34
C ARG A 735 -8.61 -22.46 19.67
N GLU A 736 -7.41 -22.98 19.84
CA GLU A 736 -7.15 -24.36 20.26
C GLU A 736 -6.05 -24.43 21.32
N ASP A 737 -5.91 -25.60 21.95
CA ASP A 737 -4.83 -25.88 22.90
C ASP A 737 -3.52 -26.26 22.19
N ALA A 738 -2.42 -26.28 22.96
CA ALA A 738 -1.09 -26.57 22.44
C ALA A 738 -0.97 -27.97 21.80
N GLU A 739 -1.64 -28.97 22.37
CA GLU A 739 -1.60 -30.36 21.88
C GLU A 739 -2.29 -30.46 20.52
N SER A 740 -3.46 -29.85 20.37
CA SER A 740 -4.24 -29.79 19.13
C SER A 740 -3.51 -29.01 18.03
N ALA A 741 -2.80 -27.95 18.41
CA ALA A 741 -1.91 -27.19 17.52
C ALA A 741 -0.59 -27.93 17.18
N GLY A 742 -0.28 -29.04 17.86
CA GLY A 742 0.95 -29.80 17.64
C GLY A 742 2.22 -29.10 18.15
N ILE A 743 2.10 -28.22 19.15
CA ILE A 743 3.22 -27.50 19.77
C ILE A 743 3.85 -28.40 20.84
N GLN A 744 5.16 -28.63 20.70
CA GLN A 744 5.98 -29.32 21.69
C GLN A 744 6.82 -28.28 22.44
N ILE A 745 6.90 -28.42 23.76
CA ILE A 745 7.68 -27.52 24.62
C ILE A 745 8.78 -28.34 25.28
N ASP A 746 10.03 -27.93 25.11
CA ASP A 746 11.20 -28.49 25.78
C ASP A 746 11.96 -27.36 26.48
N SER A 747 11.79 -27.25 27.80
CA SER A 747 12.33 -26.17 28.62
C SER A 747 11.96 -24.78 28.10
N ASP A 748 12.87 -24.14 27.38
CA ASP A 748 12.76 -22.79 26.82
C ASP A 748 12.39 -22.78 25.33
N THR A 749 12.22 -23.94 24.71
CA THR A 749 12.08 -24.07 23.26
C THR A 749 10.72 -24.63 22.86
N LEU A 750 10.00 -23.89 22.02
CA LEU A 750 8.77 -24.34 21.36
C LEU A 750 9.14 -24.96 20.01
N SER A 751 8.58 -26.11 19.66
CA SER A 751 8.72 -26.74 18.35
C SER A 751 7.36 -27.04 17.75
N LEU A 752 7.14 -26.63 16.50
CA LEU A 752 5.87 -26.79 15.79
C LEU A 752 6.09 -26.98 14.28
N ALA A 753 5.03 -27.36 13.57
CA ALA A 753 5.04 -27.42 12.11
C ALA A 753 4.14 -26.31 11.55
N MET A 754 4.64 -25.53 10.59
CA MET A 754 3.90 -24.47 9.92
C MET A 754 3.66 -24.84 8.45
N ALA A 755 2.42 -24.72 8.00
CA ALA A 755 2.07 -24.88 6.59
C ALA A 755 2.67 -23.74 5.76
N PRO A 756 2.90 -23.91 4.45
CA PRO A 756 3.17 -22.81 3.54
C PRO A 756 2.08 -21.74 3.64
N ASN A 757 2.44 -20.45 3.56
CA ASN A 757 1.51 -19.33 3.54
C ASN A 757 0.54 -19.32 4.73
N SER A 758 1.07 -19.56 5.93
CA SER A 758 0.29 -19.66 7.16
C SER A 758 0.81 -18.74 8.26
N ILE A 759 -0.07 -18.44 9.21
CA ILE A 759 0.30 -17.79 10.46
C ILE A 759 -0.13 -18.63 11.67
N ILE A 760 0.63 -18.49 12.76
CA ILE A 760 0.25 -19.01 14.06
C ILE A 760 0.46 -17.93 15.12
N VAL A 761 -0.56 -17.70 15.93
CA VAL A 761 -0.53 -16.82 17.09
C VAL A 761 -0.55 -17.68 18.33
N ILE A 762 0.39 -17.46 19.24
CA ILE A 762 0.57 -18.22 20.48
C ILE A 762 0.61 -17.22 21.63
N ASP A 763 -0.38 -17.30 22.52
CA ASP A 763 -0.33 -16.59 23.80
C ASP A 763 0.31 -17.52 24.85
N LEU A 764 1.28 -16.98 25.58
CA LEU A 764 2.13 -17.71 26.51
C LEU A 764 2.14 -17.03 27.88
N THR A 765 2.11 -17.81 28.94
CA THR A 765 2.44 -17.39 30.29
C THR A 765 3.83 -17.92 30.63
N ILE A 766 4.73 -17.03 31.05
CA ILE A 766 6.07 -17.39 31.52
C ILE A 766 6.22 -16.91 32.98
N PRO A 767 6.19 -17.83 33.96
CA PRO A 767 6.29 -17.47 35.36
C PRO A 767 7.55 -16.66 35.69
N GLY A 768 7.40 -15.53 36.38
CA GLY A 768 8.52 -14.74 36.90
C GLY A 768 9.11 -13.70 35.94
N ILE A 769 8.61 -13.57 34.71
CA ILE A 769 8.97 -12.44 33.84
C ILE A 769 8.28 -11.17 34.35
N GLN A 770 9.09 -10.16 34.72
CA GLN A 770 8.61 -8.82 35.02
C GLN A 770 8.58 -7.99 33.72
N GLU A 771 7.58 -7.10 33.60
CA GLU A 771 7.48 -6.14 32.51
C GLU A 771 8.76 -5.28 32.45
N ILE A 772 9.37 -5.19 31.26
CA ILE A 772 10.36 -4.15 30.97
C ILE A 772 9.55 -2.88 30.77
N GLN A 773 9.75 -1.88 31.65
CA GLN A 773 9.08 -0.60 31.52
C GLN A 773 9.77 0.20 30.40
N PRO A 774 9.04 0.71 29.39
CA PRO A 774 9.65 1.50 28.33
C PRO A 774 10.29 2.76 28.92
N GLY A 775 11.61 2.91 28.70
CA GLY A 775 12.32 4.18 28.86
C GLY A 775 12.24 4.87 30.23
N LYS A 776 12.84 4.27 31.27
CA LYS A 776 13.63 5.10 32.20
C LYS A 776 15.08 4.99 31.77
N GLU A 777 15.63 6.10 31.27
CA GLU A 777 17.07 6.23 31.02
C GLU A 777 17.84 5.62 32.21
N ARG A 778 18.70 4.64 31.93
CA ARG A 778 19.76 4.22 32.87
C ARG A 778 20.77 5.36 32.95
N GLY A 779 20.41 6.41 33.67
CA GLY A 779 21.15 7.66 33.65
C GLY A 779 20.75 8.70 34.70
N GLU A 780 19.88 8.38 35.67
CA GLU A 780 19.68 9.28 36.82
C GLU A 780 19.72 8.49 38.13
N THR A 781 20.65 8.90 38.99
CA THR A 781 20.80 8.46 40.37
C THR A 781 19.50 8.65 41.14
N ASP A 782 19.01 7.58 41.78
CA ASP A 782 18.07 7.54 42.90
C ASP A 782 17.21 8.79 43.10
N SER A 783 16.11 8.89 42.35
CA SER A 783 14.94 9.65 42.80
C SER A 783 13.84 8.69 43.20
N GLU A 784 13.53 8.68 44.49
CA GLU A 784 12.54 7.85 45.19
C GLU A 784 11.25 7.67 44.38
N VAL A 785 10.93 6.41 44.07
CA VAL A 785 9.63 6.01 43.52
C VAL A 785 8.60 6.18 44.64
N PHE A 786 7.68 7.14 44.48
CA PHE A 786 6.53 7.27 45.38
C PHE A 786 5.64 6.03 45.26
N SER A 787 5.56 5.24 46.33
CA SER A 787 4.67 4.07 46.42
C SER A 787 3.20 4.51 46.39
N SER A 788 2.32 3.56 46.05
CA SER A 788 0.85 3.70 46.10
C SER A 788 0.29 4.20 47.44
N ASP A 789 1.10 4.18 48.51
CA ASP A 789 0.78 4.76 49.81
C ASP A 789 0.68 6.30 49.78
N TRP A 790 1.38 6.97 48.85
CA TRP A 790 1.39 8.43 48.75
C TRP A 790 0.09 8.98 48.16
N LEU A 791 -0.47 8.29 47.15
CA LEU A 791 -1.80 8.61 46.61
C LEU A 791 -2.90 8.35 47.64
N LEU A 792 -2.80 7.27 48.41
CA LEU A 792 -3.72 6.99 49.51
C LEU A 792 -3.61 8.06 50.63
N GLY A 793 -2.39 8.50 50.94
CA GLY A 793 -2.10 9.60 51.86
C GLY A 793 -2.67 10.94 51.38
N LEU A 794 -2.56 11.25 50.08
CA LEU A 794 -3.11 12.47 49.48
C LEU A 794 -4.65 12.47 49.50
N VAL A 795 -5.28 11.34 49.18
CA VAL A 795 -6.74 11.19 49.25
C VAL A 795 -7.24 11.32 50.69
N LEU A 796 -6.54 10.73 51.67
CA LEU A 796 -6.84 10.89 53.09
C LEU A 796 -6.65 12.32 53.57
N ALA A 797 -5.61 13.03 53.12
CA ALA A 797 -5.36 14.42 53.46
C ALA A 797 -6.44 15.35 52.87
N ILE A 798 -6.87 15.13 51.63
CA ILE A 798 -7.96 15.87 51.00
C ILE A 798 -9.29 15.58 51.72
N ALA A 799 -9.56 14.33 52.08
CA ALA A 799 -10.75 13.97 52.85
C ALA A 799 -10.75 14.63 54.25
N LEU A 800 -9.60 14.69 54.92
CA LEU A 800 -9.45 15.40 56.20
C LEU A 800 -9.63 16.91 56.05
N LEU A 801 -9.10 17.52 54.97
CA LEU A 801 -9.29 18.93 54.67
C LEU A 801 -10.76 19.28 54.41
N ILE A 802 -11.48 18.44 53.66
CA ILE A 802 -12.92 18.59 53.43
C ILE A 802 -13.71 18.43 54.74
N LEU A 803 -13.31 17.50 55.61
CA LEU A 803 -13.93 17.28 56.91
C LEU A 803 -13.70 18.49 57.85
N VAL A 804 -12.48 19.03 57.90
CA VAL A 804 -12.14 20.24 58.66
C VAL A 804 -12.90 21.46 58.12
N PHE A 805 -13.06 21.58 56.81
CA PHE A 805 -13.83 22.67 56.19
C PHE A 805 -15.34 22.57 56.49
N ARG A 806 -15.88 21.34 56.57
CA ARG A 806 -17.28 21.10 56.97
C ARG A 806 -17.52 21.27 58.46
N LEU A 807 -16.52 20.96 59.30
CA LEU A 807 -16.61 21.11 60.76
C LEU A 807 -16.30 22.54 61.26
N ASN A 808 -15.70 23.40 60.43
CA ASN A 808 -15.46 24.82 60.74
C ASN A 808 -16.60 25.77 60.36
N LYS A 809 -17.73 25.29 59.84
CA LYS A 809 -18.95 26.11 59.77
C LYS A 809 -19.65 26.10 61.12
N LYS A 810 -19.26 27.04 62.00
CA LYS A 810 -20.15 27.49 63.07
C LYS A 810 -21.27 28.37 62.49
N PRO A 811 -22.50 28.30 63.02
CA PRO A 811 -23.63 29.12 62.60
C PRO A 811 -23.70 30.41 63.42
N GLU A 812 -23.58 31.57 62.78
CA GLU A 812 -24.00 32.91 63.30
C GLU A 812 -24.47 33.70 62.05
N GLU A 813 -25.78 33.89 61.85
CA GLU A 813 -26.60 35.03 62.31
C GLU A 813 -26.38 36.33 61.50
N GLU A 814 -27.14 36.46 60.41
CA GLU A 814 -27.99 37.60 59.95
C GLU A 814 -28.26 37.52 58.45
#